data_AF-A0A939YLM8-F1
#
_entry.id   AF-A0A939YLM8-F1
#
_cell.length_a   1.000
_cell.length_b   1.000
_cell.length_c   1.000
_cell.angle_alpha   90.00
_cell.angle_beta   90.00
_cell.angle_gamma   90.00
#
_symmetry.space_group_name_H-M   'P 1'
#
loop_
_entity.id
_entity.type
_entity.pdbx_description
1 polymer ?
#
loop_
_entity_poly.entity_id
_entity_poly.type
_entity_poly.pdbx_seq_one_letter_code
_entity_poly.pdbx_strand_id
1 'polypeptide(L)'
;MENKFMKKTLAAVFAIALLGNSMPLSGVQLPLAVPMTVNAAEKEYTSLRFEEGVLTLYGNVVKSEVKDFKYRSDVELVVCEPETILPSDSSGLFSYFRAKEIDLSNATEYSSFTSMRGMFESCEKLVTLNIDGIDTTGVTDMGNLFKDCESLKSIDLFGFDTSQVKKMEWMFANCKAVTNLDLTRFDTSNVENMSYMFYSCSGMSDIDVTAFDTSSVTDISHMFDNCTGITSIDVSAFDTSKVKNMYGMFLGCTGLKRLDVSGFDTSNVTNMTHMFTRCSSLTTLDIGTFDTSSVTSMGYMFSGCSNLVRIDLSGLNTSSNTSMKNMFDDCKSLRQLDLSSFDTSSVDDMENLFGGCESLTSLDLTSFDTSSVTNMRYMFSGCKKLTTLDVSSFDTSGVTKMERMFSVCPELGWIDLSGFDMSSVLNCSNMFLGSNAISSYILNVTSNSVTLDGGVGLNFYVKPCDELAKIVISGPNGETTFTDFDDYAEDDGRYKLPYYLNMAQSCKDVTLQAFTSDGRSLIVCNKDGQLLDHSKADMTLAGYLDNAAKGSEDQKLSSLITALGNYCRCADQYFNHTKQSFDEPSLDDKDLEYIGSKKMQDETGVCKISIVLNSRTDIRIYYSGEENTAKYGDRTITAQQNANGKYFEITSIGANQHGDEITLEIGGKKVTFCALSYVQRVLNNDDTSISDVKKLCKMFYLYGKAAKEYKDSLTEE
;
A
#
# COMPACT_ATOMS: atom_id res chain seq x y z
N MET A 1 51.20 -1.19 -36.41
CA MET A 1 52.33 -1.92 -35.79
C MET A 1 51.72 -2.70 -34.64
N GLU A 2 51.69 -4.03 -34.58
CA GLU A 2 52.24 -5.09 -35.41
C GLU A 2 51.12 -6.09 -35.72
N ASN A 3 50.96 -6.37 -37.01
CA ASN A 3 50.11 -7.40 -37.57
C ASN A 3 51.00 -8.05 -38.64
N LYS A 4 51.73 -9.11 -38.27
CA LYS A 4 52.54 -9.93 -39.19
C LYS A 4 53.14 -11.12 -38.45
N PHE A 5 52.37 -12.21 -38.28
CA PHE A 5 52.86 -13.60 -38.40
C PHE A 5 51.73 -14.61 -38.15
N MET A 6 50.69 -14.61 -39.00
CA MET A 6 49.86 -15.81 -39.19
C MET A 6 49.18 -15.73 -40.55
N LYS A 7 49.84 -16.34 -41.54
CA LYS A 7 49.26 -16.89 -42.78
C LYS A 7 50.34 -17.69 -43.49
N LYS A 8 50.00 -18.95 -43.84
CA LYS A 8 50.81 -20.06 -44.41
C LYS A 8 51.30 -21.03 -43.33
N THR A 9 50.87 -22.30 -43.21
CA THR A 9 50.22 -23.20 -44.19
C THR A 9 49.56 -24.36 -43.42
N LEU A 10 48.33 -24.71 -43.80
CA LEU A 10 47.68 -26.00 -43.49
C LEU A 10 48.03 -26.98 -44.63
N ALA A 11 48.50 -28.19 -44.32
CA ALA A 11 48.22 -29.47 -45.01
C ALA A 11 49.40 -30.47 -45.01
N ALA A 12 49.07 -31.69 -44.57
CA ALA A 12 49.74 -32.98 -44.79
C ALA A 12 51.09 -33.18 -44.05
N VAL A 13 51.38 -34.30 -43.38
CA VAL A 13 51.36 -35.67 -43.90
C VAL A 13 51.41 -36.68 -42.74
N PHE A 14 50.57 -37.72 -42.82
CA PHE A 14 50.78 -39.05 -42.25
C PHE A 14 51.81 -39.81 -43.13
N ALA A 15 52.91 -40.37 -42.56
CA ALA A 15 53.56 -41.65 -42.95
C ALA A 15 55.08 -41.75 -42.64
N ILE A 16 55.40 -42.62 -41.67
CA ILE A 16 56.33 -43.79 -41.70
C ILE A 16 57.72 -43.68 -42.41
N ALA A 17 58.75 -43.78 -41.56
CA ALA A 17 60.00 -44.59 -41.61
C ALA A 17 61.21 -44.24 -42.53
N LEU A 18 62.37 -44.50 -41.88
CA LEU A 18 63.66 -45.03 -42.37
C LEU A 18 64.84 -44.08 -42.70
N LEU A 19 65.89 -44.27 -41.88
CA LEU A 19 67.35 -44.25 -42.14
C LEU A 19 68.15 -42.95 -41.92
N GLY A 20 69.18 -43.07 -41.07
CA GLY A 20 70.48 -42.47 -41.36
C GLY A 20 71.29 -41.85 -40.21
N ASN A 21 71.97 -42.69 -39.43
CA ASN A 21 73.21 -42.47 -38.64
C ASN A 21 73.97 -41.12 -38.76
N SER A 22 74.42 -40.55 -37.63
CA SER A 22 75.84 -40.58 -37.14
C SER A 22 76.21 -39.49 -36.08
N MET A 23 76.42 -39.96 -34.84
CA MET A 23 77.41 -39.65 -33.77
C MET A 23 78.59 -38.63 -33.99
N PRO A 24 79.40 -38.22 -32.96
CA PRO A 24 79.16 -37.72 -31.58
C PRO A 24 80.18 -36.61 -31.09
N LEU A 25 80.35 -36.44 -29.76
CA LEU A 25 81.37 -35.69 -28.92
C LEU A 25 80.96 -34.29 -28.40
N SER A 26 80.55 -34.16 -27.13
CA SER A 26 81.34 -34.02 -25.87
C SER A 26 81.92 -32.61 -25.67
N GLY A 27 81.83 -31.91 -24.54
CA GLY A 27 81.28 -32.16 -23.22
C GLY A 27 81.83 -31.07 -22.28
N VAL A 28 81.01 -30.58 -21.34
CA VAL A 28 81.47 -29.99 -20.06
C VAL A 28 80.40 -30.29 -19.02
N GLN A 29 80.82 -30.71 -17.83
CA GLN A 29 80.04 -31.40 -16.81
C GLN A 29 79.93 -30.56 -15.52
N LEU A 30 78.68 -30.29 -15.10
CA LEU A 30 78.04 -30.29 -13.75
C LEU A 30 78.58 -29.38 -12.59
N PRO A 31 77.70 -28.97 -11.64
CA PRO A 31 77.28 -29.90 -10.56
C PRO A 31 75.76 -29.99 -10.31
N LEU A 32 75.32 -31.25 -10.16
CA LEU A 32 74.37 -31.80 -9.19
C LEU A 32 73.37 -30.87 -8.47
N ALA A 33 72.08 -31.12 -8.71
CA ALA A 33 71.07 -31.18 -7.65
C ALA A 33 70.28 -32.49 -7.81
N VAL A 34 70.28 -33.31 -6.76
CA VAL A 34 69.58 -34.60 -6.59
C VAL A 34 68.18 -34.30 -6.00
N PRO A 35 67.15 -35.15 -6.23
CA PRO A 35 65.78 -34.74 -6.51
C PRO A 35 65.01 -34.33 -5.27
N MET A 36 64.00 -33.49 -5.49
CA MET A 36 62.95 -33.26 -4.50
C MET A 36 61.66 -33.87 -5.02
N THR A 37 61.48 -35.16 -4.74
CA THR A 37 60.16 -35.76 -4.65
C THR A 37 59.43 -35.16 -3.45
N VAL A 38 58.39 -34.37 -3.71
CA VAL A 38 57.26 -34.24 -2.80
C VAL A 38 56.04 -34.71 -3.60
N ASN A 39 55.63 -35.95 -3.35
CA ASN A 39 54.37 -36.52 -3.78
C ASN A 39 53.22 -35.62 -3.28
N ALA A 40 52.72 -34.74 -4.13
CA ALA A 40 51.29 -34.73 -4.33
C ALA A 40 51.07 -35.84 -5.36
N ALA A 41 50.37 -36.91 -5.00
CA ALA A 41 49.92 -37.86 -6.02
C ALA A 41 49.15 -37.02 -7.06
N GLU A 42 49.71 -36.87 -8.26
CA GLU A 42 48.91 -36.42 -9.39
C GLU A 42 47.72 -37.35 -9.42
N LYS A 43 46.52 -36.77 -9.27
CA LYS A 43 45.30 -37.55 -9.24
C LYS A 43 45.25 -38.34 -10.55
N GLU A 44 45.50 -39.65 -10.48
CA GLU A 44 45.43 -40.50 -11.65
C GLU A 44 43.97 -40.61 -12.06
N TYR A 45 43.70 -40.12 -13.26
CA TYR A 45 42.39 -40.22 -13.87
C TYR A 45 42.34 -41.47 -14.75
N THR A 46 41.25 -42.24 -14.63
CA THR A 46 41.11 -43.50 -15.35
C THR A 46 40.43 -43.34 -16.70
N SER A 47 39.78 -42.19 -16.93
CA SER A 47 38.94 -41.96 -18.09
C SER A 47 39.14 -40.59 -18.76
N LEU A 48 40.17 -39.85 -18.37
CA LEU A 48 40.51 -38.55 -18.94
C LEU A 48 41.99 -38.20 -18.80
N ARG A 49 42.47 -37.29 -19.64
CA ARG A 49 43.78 -36.62 -19.53
C ARG A 49 43.64 -35.13 -19.81
N PHE A 50 44.49 -34.31 -19.18
CA PHE A 50 44.48 -32.87 -19.35
C PHE A 50 45.87 -32.35 -19.70
N GLU A 51 46.02 -31.80 -20.91
CA GLU A 51 47.30 -31.30 -21.43
C GLU A 51 47.05 -30.00 -22.20
N GLU A 52 47.85 -28.96 -21.92
CA GLU A 52 47.84 -27.68 -22.65
C GLU A 52 46.45 -27.05 -22.85
N GLY A 53 45.57 -27.19 -21.86
CA GLY A 53 44.22 -26.64 -21.89
C GLY A 53 43.17 -27.50 -22.60
N VAL A 54 43.54 -28.69 -23.05
CA VAL A 54 42.64 -29.69 -23.66
C VAL A 54 42.34 -30.81 -22.67
N LEU A 55 41.07 -30.97 -22.32
CA LEU A 55 40.58 -32.13 -21.57
C LEU A 55 40.13 -33.21 -22.56
N THR A 56 40.90 -34.29 -22.67
CA THR A 56 40.55 -35.43 -23.52
C THR A 56 39.90 -36.53 -22.68
N LEU A 57 38.70 -36.96 -23.05
CA LEU A 57 37.98 -38.08 -22.47
C LEU A 57 38.21 -39.36 -23.28
N TYR A 58 38.27 -40.51 -22.62
CA TYR A 58 38.45 -41.81 -23.28
C TYR A 58 37.86 -42.96 -22.47
N GLY A 59 37.54 -44.06 -23.16
CA GLY A 59 36.97 -45.27 -22.53
C GLY A 59 35.65 -44.98 -21.80
N ASN A 60 35.43 -45.62 -20.64
CA ASN A 60 34.25 -45.40 -19.83
C ASN A 60 34.44 -44.17 -18.93
N VAL A 61 33.78 -43.06 -19.26
CA VAL A 61 33.96 -41.79 -18.56
C VAL A 61 33.38 -41.83 -17.15
N VAL A 62 34.20 -41.48 -16.17
CA VAL A 62 33.82 -41.43 -14.76
C VAL A 62 33.38 -40.01 -14.40
N LYS A 63 32.08 -39.84 -14.13
CA LYS A 63 31.45 -38.54 -13.84
C LYS A 63 32.14 -37.75 -12.71
N SER A 64 32.66 -38.41 -11.68
CA SER A 64 33.37 -37.73 -10.57
C SER A 64 34.74 -37.18 -10.98
N GLU A 65 35.42 -37.81 -11.95
CA GLU A 65 36.70 -37.33 -12.49
C GLU A 65 36.48 -36.06 -13.32
N VAL A 66 35.47 -36.05 -14.20
CA VAL A 66 35.12 -34.87 -15.03
C VAL A 66 34.77 -33.67 -14.15
N LYS A 67 34.09 -33.90 -13.03
CA LYS A 67 33.71 -32.83 -12.08
C LYS A 67 34.89 -32.11 -11.43
N ASP A 68 36.09 -32.69 -11.38
CA ASP A 68 37.28 -32.00 -10.87
C ASP A 68 37.71 -30.81 -11.76
N PHE A 69 37.20 -30.76 -12.99
CA PHE A 69 37.49 -29.70 -13.96
C PHE A 69 36.45 -28.59 -13.97
N LYS A 70 35.42 -28.70 -13.12
CA LYS A 70 34.43 -27.65 -12.91
C LYS A 70 35.10 -26.34 -12.49
N TYR A 71 34.66 -25.20 -13.04
CA TYR A 71 35.20 -23.86 -12.80
C TYR A 71 36.64 -23.59 -13.27
N ARG A 72 37.37 -24.59 -13.77
CA ARG A 72 38.75 -24.41 -14.23
C ARG A 72 38.81 -23.51 -15.44
N SER A 73 39.48 -22.36 -15.30
CA SER A 73 39.64 -21.38 -16.38
C SER A 73 40.69 -21.77 -17.42
N ASP A 74 41.55 -22.73 -17.08
CA ASP A 74 42.59 -23.26 -17.95
C ASP A 74 42.12 -24.39 -18.85
N VAL A 75 40.90 -24.91 -18.67
CA VAL A 75 40.27 -25.81 -19.65
C VAL A 75 39.66 -24.96 -20.75
N GLU A 76 40.25 -25.01 -21.95
CA GLU A 76 39.80 -24.27 -23.12
C GLU A 76 38.95 -25.14 -24.07
N LEU A 77 39.27 -26.44 -24.15
CA LEU A 77 38.66 -27.40 -25.06
C LEU A 77 38.39 -28.73 -24.35
N VAL A 78 37.24 -29.34 -24.59
CA VAL A 78 36.94 -30.74 -24.23
C VAL A 78 36.75 -31.55 -25.50
N VAL A 79 37.42 -32.71 -25.60
CA VAL A 79 37.30 -33.63 -26.74
C VAL A 79 37.16 -35.08 -26.27
N CYS A 80 36.52 -35.91 -27.08
CA CYS A 80 36.49 -37.37 -26.89
C CYS A 80 37.48 -38.06 -27.83
N GLU A 81 38.16 -39.11 -27.37
CA GLU A 81 38.77 -40.10 -28.26
C GLU A 81 37.71 -41.01 -28.88
N PRO A 82 37.99 -41.68 -30.01
CA PRO A 82 37.12 -42.74 -30.51
C PRO A 82 36.83 -43.78 -29.43
N GLU A 83 35.63 -44.35 -29.45
CA GLU A 83 35.20 -45.36 -28.47
C GLU A 83 34.94 -44.84 -27.04
N THR A 84 34.89 -43.51 -26.85
CA THR A 84 34.48 -42.92 -25.57
C THR A 84 33.00 -43.23 -25.28
N ILE A 85 32.72 -43.70 -24.06
CA ILE A 85 31.37 -43.99 -23.55
C ILE A 85 31.07 -43.03 -22.41
N LEU A 86 30.09 -42.16 -22.61
CA LEU A 86 29.63 -41.23 -21.59
C LEU A 86 28.63 -41.91 -20.64
N PRO A 87 28.53 -41.51 -19.36
CA PRO A 87 27.57 -42.08 -18.44
C PRO A 87 26.13 -41.97 -18.95
N SER A 88 25.35 -43.06 -18.81
CA SER A 88 23.92 -43.06 -19.19
C SER A 88 23.13 -41.98 -18.45
N ASP A 89 23.46 -41.71 -17.18
CA ASP A 89 23.05 -40.48 -16.48
C ASP A 89 24.17 -39.44 -16.58
N SER A 90 24.11 -38.60 -17.61
CA SER A 90 25.05 -37.49 -17.81
C SER A 90 24.57 -36.17 -17.20
N SER A 91 23.65 -36.22 -16.24
CA SER A 91 23.16 -35.02 -15.59
C SER A 91 24.29 -34.22 -14.93
N GLY A 92 24.49 -32.97 -15.33
CA GLY A 92 25.54 -32.11 -14.79
C GLY A 92 26.98 -32.52 -15.14
N LEU A 93 27.21 -33.38 -16.15
CA LEU A 93 28.55 -33.90 -16.47
C LEU A 93 29.57 -32.79 -16.74
N PHE A 94 29.21 -31.81 -17.55
CA PHE A 94 30.05 -30.66 -17.90
C PHE A 94 29.60 -29.36 -17.24
N SER A 95 28.71 -29.43 -16.24
CA SER A 95 28.16 -28.23 -15.61
C SER A 95 29.28 -27.32 -15.07
N TYR A 96 29.16 -26.02 -15.32
CA TYR A 96 30.08 -24.94 -14.95
C TYR A 96 31.51 -25.08 -15.51
N PHE A 97 31.65 -25.74 -16.66
CA PHE A 97 32.89 -25.70 -17.41
C PHE A 97 33.13 -24.31 -18.00
N ARG A 98 34.40 -23.90 -18.07
CA ARG A 98 34.79 -22.62 -18.70
C ARG A 98 35.42 -22.80 -20.09
N ALA A 99 35.33 -24.02 -20.63
CA ALA A 99 35.77 -24.34 -21.99
C ALA A 99 35.02 -23.46 -23.00
N LYS A 100 35.72 -23.04 -24.05
CA LYS A 100 35.14 -22.32 -25.18
C LYS A 100 34.51 -23.27 -26.19
N GLU A 101 35.01 -24.49 -26.23
CA GLU A 101 34.60 -25.52 -27.18
C GLU A 101 34.49 -26.86 -26.46
N ILE A 102 33.42 -27.59 -26.76
CA ILE A 102 33.22 -28.97 -26.35
C ILE A 102 32.87 -29.76 -27.60
N ASP A 103 33.66 -30.78 -27.91
CA ASP A 103 33.45 -31.67 -29.04
C ASP A 103 33.29 -33.11 -28.56
N LEU A 104 32.05 -33.59 -28.61
CA LEU A 104 31.66 -34.93 -28.21
C LEU A 104 31.49 -35.87 -29.40
N SER A 105 31.84 -35.47 -30.64
CA SER A 105 31.49 -36.24 -31.84
C SER A 105 32.15 -37.62 -31.95
N ASN A 106 33.18 -37.88 -31.14
CA ASN A 106 33.84 -39.18 -31.05
C ASN A 106 33.31 -40.04 -29.89
N ALA A 107 32.36 -39.54 -29.09
CA ALA A 107 31.60 -40.38 -28.18
C ALA A 107 30.74 -41.36 -29.00
N THR A 108 30.62 -42.61 -28.53
CA THR A 108 29.96 -43.67 -29.31
C THR A 108 28.45 -43.73 -29.11
N GLU A 109 27.78 -44.36 -30.09
CA GLU A 109 26.38 -44.81 -30.04
C GLU A 109 26.07 -45.74 -28.85
N TYR A 110 27.09 -46.32 -28.19
CA TYR A 110 26.90 -47.12 -26.97
C TYR A 110 26.53 -46.27 -25.74
N SER A 111 26.66 -44.95 -25.82
CA SER A 111 26.23 -44.03 -24.77
C SER A 111 24.70 -43.97 -24.75
N SER A 112 24.07 -44.83 -23.95
CA SER A 112 22.62 -44.90 -23.80
C SER A 112 22.13 -43.86 -22.79
N PHE A 113 21.98 -42.61 -23.23
CA PHE A 113 21.56 -41.53 -22.34
C PHE A 113 20.11 -41.74 -21.85
N THR A 114 19.95 -41.69 -20.54
CA THR A 114 18.64 -41.75 -19.85
C THR A 114 18.24 -40.38 -19.29
N SER A 115 19.23 -39.57 -18.92
CA SER A 115 19.08 -38.19 -18.46
C SER A 115 20.26 -37.34 -18.92
N MET A 116 19.97 -36.16 -19.43
CA MET A 116 20.94 -35.12 -19.80
C MET A 116 20.73 -33.84 -18.97
N ARG A 117 19.98 -33.93 -17.87
CA ARG A 117 19.64 -32.78 -17.04
C ARG A 117 20.86 -31.93 -16.68
N GLY A 118 20.89 -30.67 -17.12
CA GLY A 118 21.97 -29.74 -16.81
C GLY A 118 23.36 -30.18 -17.29
N MET A 119 23.46 -31.04 -18.31
CA MET A 119 24.75 -31.57 -18.78
C MET A 119 25.75 -30.45 -19.11
N PHE A 120 25.30 -29.31 -19.66
CA PHE A 120 26.09 -28.13 -19.95
C PHE A 120 25.67 -26.90 -19.14
N GLU A 121 24.96 -27.08 -18.01
CA GLU A 121 24.47 -25.96 -17.20
C GLU A 121 25.62 -25.05 -16.75
N SER A 122 25.46 -23.74 -16.88
CA SER A 122 26.41 -22.69 -16.50
C SER A 122 27.77 -22.77 -17.21
N CYS A 123 27.80 -23.34 -18.43
CA CYS A 123 28.95 -23.24 -19.33
C CYS A 123 29.02 -21.86 -20.02
N GLU A 124 29.12 -20.79 -19.23
CA GLU A 124 28.99 -19.39 -19.69
C GLU A 124 29.96 -18.99 -20.82
N LYS A 125 31.10 -19.68 -20.95
CA LYS A 125 32.14 -19.41 -21.95
C LYS A 125 32.05 -20.28 -23.20
N LEU A 126 31.15 -21.26 -23.20
CA LEU A 126 30.96 -22.16 -24.33
C LEU A 126 30.43 -21.39 -25.53
N VAL A 127 31.19 -21.42 -26.63
CA VAL A 127 30.85 -20.76 -27.90
C VAL A 127 30.42 -21.79 -28.93
N THR A 128 31.11 -22.92 -28.98
CA THR A 128 30.86 -24.03 -29.90
C THR A 128 30.65 -25.32 -29.14
N LEU A 129 29.62 -26.05 -29.54
CA LEU A 129 29.29 -27.36 -29.02
C LEU A 129 29.04 -28.29 -30.21
N ASN A 130 29.83 -29.35 -30.31
CA ASN A 130 29.63 -30.42 -31.25
C ASN A 130 29.15 -31.66 -30.50
N ILE A 131 27.95 -32.12 -30.85
CA ILE A 131 27.25 -33.26 -30.22
C ILE A 131 26.78 -34.26 -31.28
N ASP A 132 27.39 -34.22 -32.46
CA ASP A 132 27.09 -35.14 -33.56
C ASP A 132 27.29 -36.59 -33.12
N GLY A 133 26.33 -37.46 -33.44
CA GLY A 133 26.42 -38.89 -33.15
C GLY A 133 26.03 -39.31 -31.73
N ILE A 134 25.56 -38.38 -30.88
CA ILE A 134 24.98 -38.73 -29.58
C ILE A 134 23.57 -39.34 -29.75
N ASP A 135 23.36 -40.54 -29.19
CA ASP A 135 22.05 -41.20 -29.15
C ASP A 135 21.17 -40.64 -28.01
N THR A 136 20.09 -39.94 -28.37
CA THR A 136 19.13 -39.34 -27.42
C THR A 136 17.82 -40.11 -27.31
N THR A 137 17.67 -41.25 -28.00
CA THR A 137 16.41 -42.02 -28.09
C THR A 137 15.87 -42.50 -26.74
N GLY A 138 16.75 -42.67 -25.74
CA GLY A 138 16.39 -43.08 -24.37
C GLY A 138 16.22 -41.95 -23.36
N VAL A 139 16.41 -40.68 -23.74
CA VAL A 139 16.47 -39.56 -22.80
C VAL A 139 15.08 -39.16 -22.34
N THR A 140 14.90 -39.08 -21.02
CA THR A 140 13.61 -38.68 -20.40
C THR A 140 13.63 -37.30 -19.73
N ASP A 141 14.82 -36.76 -19.43
CA ASP A 141 14.99 -35.46 -18.76
C ASP A 141 16.11 -34.65 -19.46
N MET A 142 15.70 -33.53 -20.07
CA MET A 142 16.59 -32.52 -20.67
C MET A 142 16.50 -31.17 -19.94
N GLY A 143 15.98 -31.16 -18.71
CA GLY A 143 15.84 -29.94 -17.93
C GLY A 143 17.20 -29.27 -17.69
N ASN A 144 17.28 -27.95 -17.82
CA ASN A 144 18.50 -27.14 -17.66
C ASN A 144 19.65 -27.48 -18.64
N LEU A 145 19.44 -28.29 -19.69
CA LEU A 145 20.52 -28.83 -20.53
C LEU A 145 21.58 -27.81 -20.94
N PHE A 146 21.15 -26.64 -21.41
CA PHE A 146 21.98 -25.52 -21.86
C PHE A 146 21.79 -24.25 -21.01
N LYS A 147 21.20 -24.38 -19.82
CA LYS A 147 20.94 -23.22 -18.95
C LYS A 147 22.24 -22.46 -18.68
N ASP A 148 22.19 -21.13 -18.74
CA ASP A 148 23.31 -20.21 -18.50
C ASP A 148 24.50 -20.38 -19.47
N CYS A 149 24.30 -20.99 -20.65
CA CYS A 149 25.26 -21.00 -21.75
C CYS A 149 25.28 -19.64 -22.49
N GLU A 150 25.62 -18.56 -21.79
CA GLU A 150 25.42 -17.19 -22.29
C GLU A 150 26.18 -16.85 -23.59
N SER A 151 27.32 -17.50 -23.84
CA SER A 151 28.17 -17.25 -25.03
C SER A 151 27.83 -18.13 -26.24
N LEU A 152 26.91 -19.09 -26.09
CA LEU A 152 26.57 -20.06 -27.11
C LEU A 152 25.74 -19.38 -28.20
N LYS A 153 26.21 -19.43 -29.45
CA LYS A 153 25.60 -18.67 -30.56
C LYS A 153 24.62 -19.48 -31.39
N SER A 154 24.94 -20.75 -31.57
CA SER A 154 24.17 -21.72 -32.34
C SER A 154 24.45 -23.11 -31.78
N ILE A 155 23.47 -24.00 -31.91
CA ILE A 155 23.56 -25.40 -31.49
C ILE A 155 22.95 -26.21 -32.62
N ASP A 156 23.66 -27.22 -33.10
CA ASP A 156 23.05 -28.20 -34.01
C ASP A 156 22.26 -29.20 -33.17
N LEU A 157 20.94 -29.23 -33.39
CA LEU A 157 19.99 -30.11 -32.71
C LEU A 157 19.40 -31.15 -33.66
N PHE A 158 19.88 -31.24 -34.91
CA PHE A 158 19.26 -32.08 -35.94
C PHE A 158 19.23 -33.58 -35.57
N GLY A 159 20.23 -34.04 -34.81
CA GLY A 159 20.35 -35.43 -34.36
C GLY A 159 19.50 -35.81 -33.14
N PHE A 160 18.79 -34.86 -32.52
CA PHE A 160 18.06 -35.13 -31.28
C PHE A 160 16.75 -35.89 -31.55
N ASP A 161 16.59 -37.03 -30.89
CA ASP A 161 15.31 -37.70 -30.68
C ASP A 161 14.78 -37.28 -29.30
N THR A 162 13.66 -36.58 -29.29
CA THR A 162 13.02 -36.07 -28.07
C THR A 162 11.73 -36.83 -27.72
N SER A 163 11.41 -37.90 -28.46
CA SER A 163 10.14 -38.63 -28.34
C SER A 163 9.90 -39.25 -26.96
N GLN A 164 10.95 -39.49 -26.16
CA GLN A 164 10.84 -40.01 -24.79
C GLN A 164 10.99 -38.94 -23.70
N VAL A 165 11.28 -37.68 -24.08
CA VAL A 165 11.57 -36.60 -23.13
C VAL A 165 10.28 -36.16 -22.44
N LYS A 166 10.31 -36.08 -21.11
CA LYS A 166 9.20 -35.64 -20.28
C LYS A 166 9.40 -34.25 -19.68
N LYS A 167 10.65 -33.80 -19.60
CA LYS A 167 11.06 -32.60 -18.87
C LYS A 167 12.01 -31.75 -19.70
N MET A 168 11.60 -30.52 -20.00
CA MET A 168 12.39 -29.52 -20.72
C MET A 168 12.46 -28.20 -19.96
N GLU A 169 12.18 -28.20 -18.65
CA GLU A 169 12.22 -26.96 -17.88
C GLU A 169 13.62 -26.33 -17.90
N TRP A 170 13.68 -25.01 -18.07
CA TRP A 170 14.94 -24.24 -18.14
C TRP A 170 15.93 -24.66 -19.25
N MET A 171 15.54 -25.49 -20.22
CA MET A 171 16.49 -26.12 -21.17
C MET A 171 17.44 -25.14 -21.85
N PHE A 172 16.96 -23.96 -22.25
CA PHE A 172 17.74 -22.91 -22.91
C PHE A 172 17.81 -21.61 -22.08
N ALA A 173 17.43 -21.63 -20.81
CA ALA A 173 17.37 -20.41 -20.00
C ALA A 173 18.72 -19.66 -19.97
N ASN A 174 18.70 -18.34 -20.09
CA ASN A 174 19.86 -17.45 -20.15
C ASN A 174 20.83 -17.69 -21.33
N CYS A 175 20.41 -18.40 -22.39
CA CYS A 175 21.16 -18.48 -23.65
C CYS A 175 21.12 -17.15 -24.44
N LYS A 176 21.73 -16.09 -23.88
CA LYS A 176 21.62 -14.70 -24.34
C LYS A 176 22.21 -14.45 -25.75
N ALA A 177 23.18 -15.25 -26.18
CA ALA A 177 23.81 -15.10 -27.50
C ALA A 177 23.13 -15.94 -28.61
N VAL A 178 22.20 -16.83 -28.26
CA VAL A 178 21.44 -17.63 -29.24
C VAL A 178 20.41 -16.71 -29.92
N THR A 179 20.48 -16.64 -31.24
CA THR A 179 19.58 -15.77 -32.04
C THR A 179 18.47 -16.53 -32.74
N ASN A 180 18.69 -17.82 -33.02
CA ASN A 180 17.75 -18.76 -33.64
C ASN A 180 18.05 -20.19 -33.14
N LEU A 181 17.03 -21.05 -33.09
CA LEU A 181 17.12 -22.49 -32.83
C LEU A 181 16.21 -23.22 -33.81
N ASP A 182 16.74 -24.23 -34.51
CA ASP A 182 15.90 -25.14 -35.28
C ASP A 182 15.32 -26.20 -34.34
N LEU A 183 14.03 -26.09 -34.06
CA LEU A 183 13.27 -26.98 -33.19
C LEU A 183 12.26 -27.84 -33.96
N THR A 184 12.29 -27.80 -35.29
CA THR A 184 11.24 -28.39 -36.16
C THR A 184 11.12 -29.91 -36.06
N ARG A 185 12.17 -30.58 -35.53
CA ARG A 185 12.21 -32.04 -35.34
C ARG A 185 11.93 -32.50 -33.91
N PHE A 186 11.67 -31.57 -32.99
CA PHE A 186 11.36 -31.95 -31.61
C PHE A 186 9.99 -32.64 -31.57
N ASP A 187 9.94 -33.84 -31.01
CA ASP A 187 8.71 -34.51 -30.62
C ASP A 187 8.47 -34.20 -29.15
N THR A 188 7.58 -33.24 -28.89
CA THR A 188 7.26 -32.80 -27.53
C THR A 188 6.00 -33.46 -26.96
N SER A 189 5.42 -34.45 -27.65
CA SER A 189 4.13 -35.07 -27.30
C SER A 189 4.10 -35.71 -25.91
N ASN A 190 5.27 -36.12 -25.39
CA ASN A 190 5.44 -36.70 -24.06
C ASN A 190 5.97 -35.70 -23.00
N VAL A 191 6.21 -34.45 -23.37
CA VAL A 191 6.73 -33.43 -22.44
C VAL A 191 5.61 -32.96 -21.51
N GLU A 192 5.86 -33.02 -20.20
CA GLU A 192 4.89 -32.65 -19.16
C GLU A 192 5.20 -31.26 -18.55
N ASN A 193 6.44 -30.78 -18.65
CA ASN A 193 6.92 -29.51 -18.08
C ASN A 193 7.86 -28.76 -19.04
N MET A 194 7.47 -27.53 -19.40
CA MET A 194 8.25 -26.59 -20.22
C MET A 194 8.52 -25.24 -19.51
N SER A 195 8.33 -25.20 -18.19
CA SER A 195 8.53 -23.97 -17.41
C SER A 195 9.94 -23.41 -17.60
N TYR A 196 10.05 -22.09 -17.75
CA TYR A 196 11.33 -21.37 -17.96
C TYR A 196 12.16 -21.80 -19.18
N MET A 197 11.64 -22.59 -20.12
CA MET A 197 12.43 -23.20 -21.21
C MET A 197 13.32 -22.19 -21.95
N PHE A 198 12.82 -20.98 -22.22
CA PHE A 198 13.55 -19.89 -22.89
C PHE A 198 13.75 -18.66 -21.98
N TYR A 199 13.66 -18.81 -20.65
CA TYR A 199 13.79 -17.70 -19.71
C TYR A 199 15.04 -16.85 -19.99
N SER A 200 14.88 -15.54 -20.13
CA SER A 200 15.94 -14.55 -20.36
C SER A 200 16.82 -14.81 -21.59
N CYS A 201 16.28 -15.45 -22.63
CA CYS A 201 16.90 -15.56 -23.96
C CYS A 201 16.81 -14.25 -24.75
N SER A 202 17.47 -13.20 -24.27
CA SER A 202 17.32 -11.84 -24.82
C SER A 202 17.83 -11.64 -26.25
N GLY A 203 18.74 -12.50 -26.74
CA GLY A 203 19.21 -12.47 -28.12
C GLY A 203 18.26 -13.12 -29.14
N MET A 204 17.28 -13.90 -28.66
CA MET A 204 16.33 -14.62 -29.50
C MET A 204 15.29 -13.65 -30.05
N SER A 205 15.16 -13.58 -31.38
CA SER A 205 14.25 -12.64 -32.05
C SER A 205 13.27 -13.28 -33.02
N ASP A 206 13.62 -14.47 -33.52
CA ASP A 206 12.81 -15.29 -34.43
C ASP A 206 12.93 -16.74 -33.94
N ILE A 207 11.88 -17.23 -33.28
CA ILE A 207 11.81 -18.59 -32.75
C ILE A 207 10.55 -19.25 -33.28
N ASP A 208 10.73 -20.41 -33.90
CA ASP A 208 9.62 -21.22 -34.39
C ASP A 208 9.28 -22.29 -33.35
N VAL A 209 8.11 -22.16 -32.74
CA VAL A 209 7.54 -23.12 -31.79
C VAL A 209 6.29 -23.80 -32.34
N THR A 210 6.02 -23.67 -33.64
CA THR A 210 4.80 -24.22 -34.27
C THR A 210 4.80 -25.74 -34.39
N ALA A 211 5.97 -26.37 -34.22
CA ALA A 211 6.12 -27.83 -34.19
C ALA A 211 5.83 -28.45 -32.80
N PHE A 212 5.66 -27.63 -31.75
CA PHE A 212 5.44 -28.16 -30.40
C PHE A 212 4.04 -28.76 -30.25
N ASP A 213 3.99 -30.04 -29.91
CA ASP A 213 2.82 -30.67 -29.29
C ASP A 213 2.87 -30.42 -27.78
N THR A 214 2.00 -29.55 -27.28
CA THR A 214 1.91 -29.25 -25.84
C THR A 214 0.75 -29.96 -25.15
N SER A 215 0.10 -30.93 -25.80
CA SER A 215 -1.11 -31.60 -25.29
C SER A 215 -0.91 -32.40 -24.00
N SER A 216 0.34 -32.69 -23.61
CA SER A 216 0.71 -33.32 -22.34
C SER A 216 1.26 -32.34 -21.30
N VAL A 217 1.53 -31.08 -21.68
CA VAL A 217 2.18 -30.10 -20.82
C VAL A 217 1.21 -29.58 -19.76
N THR A 218 1.69 -29.49 -18.52
CA THR A 218 0.90 -28.98 -17.38
C THR A 218 1.43 -27.64 -16.83
N ASP A 219 2.68 -27.29 -17.13
CA ASP A 219 3.33 -26.06 -16.65
C ASP A 219 4.16 -25.41 -17.79
N ILE A 220 3.78 -24.18 -18.13
CA ILE A 220 4.48 -23.29 -19.10
C ILE A 220 4.87 -21.96 -18.43
N SER A 221 4.90 -21.91 -17.10
CA SER A 221 5.25 -20.69 -16.36
C SER A 221 6.63 -20.19 -16.77
N HIS A 222 6.75 -18.87 -16.93
CA HIS A 222 7.99 -18.19 -17.32
C HIS A 222 8.64 -18.67 -18.63
N MET A 223 7.95 -19.41 -19.48
CA MET A 223 8.56 -20.03 -20.68
C MET A 223 9.31 -19.04 -21.56
N PHE A 224 8.78 -17.82 -21.73
CA PHE A 224 9.40 -16.73 -22.50
C PHE A 224 9.74 -15.50 -21.65
N ASP A 225 9.77 -15.63 -20.33
CA ASP A 225 10.02 -14.49 -19.44
C ASP A 225 11.37 -13.81 -19.77
N ASN A 226 11.40 -12.49 -19.87
CA ASN A 226 12.53 -11.64 -20.22
C ASN A 226 13.17 -11.95 -21.59
N CYS A 227 12.44 -12.58 -22.52
CA CYS A 227 12.81 -12.69 -23.93
C CYS A 227 12.63 -11.34 -24.67
N THR A 228 13.45 -10.36 -24.31
CA THR A 228 13.35 -8.97 -24.80
C THR A 228 13.56 -8.81 -26.31
N GLY A 229 14.20 -9.77 -26.98
CA GLY A 229 14.44 -9.77 -28.42
C GLY A 229 13.23 -10.21 -29.27
N ILE A 230 12.28 -10.95 -28.69
CA ILE A 230 11.10 -11.47 -29.41
C ILE A 230 10.15 -10.32 -29.72
N THR A 231 9.86 -10.10 -31.01
CA THR A 231 8.93 -9.04 -31.45
C THR A 231 7.54 -9.55 -31.80
N SER A 232 7.45 -10.83 -32.16
CA SER A 232 6.23 -11.62 -32.36
C SER A 232 6.59 -13.09 -32.18
N ILE A 233 5.63 -13.92 -31.75
CA ILE A 233 5.79 -15.36 -31.65
C ILE A 233 4.47 -16.02 -32.03
N ASP A 234 4.54 -17.11 -32.80
CA ASP A 234 3.38 -17.92 -33.17
C ASP A 234 3.20 -19.04 -32.16
N VAL A 235 2.16 -18.96 -31.33
CA VAL A 235 1.79 -19.97 -30.33
C VAL A 235 0.50 -20.69 -30.70
N SER A 236 0.07 -20.63 -31.97
CA SER A 236 -1.20 -21.22 -32.43
C SER A 236 -1.24 -22.75 -32.35
N ALA A 237 -0.08 -23.40 -32.32
CA ALA A 237 0.04 -24.85 -32.18
C ALA A 237 -0.11 -25.34 -30.73
N PHE A 238 -0.12 -24.44 -29.74
CA PHE A 238 -0.14 -24.84 -28.34
C PHE A 238 -1.54 -25.35 -27.96
N ASP A 239 -1.64 -26.65 -27.68
CA ASP A 239 -2.74 -27.22 -26.90
C ASP A 239 -2.48 -26.94 -25.41
N THR A 240 -3.22 -25.97 -24.85
CA THR A 240 -3.10 -25.60 -23.44
C THR A 240 -4.16 -26.26 -22.55
N SER A 241 -4.95 -27.20 -23.07
CA SER A 241 -6.11 -27.78 -22.36
C SER A 241 -5.75 -28.47 -21.04
N LYS A 242 -4.49 -28.91 -20.86
CA LYS A 242 -4.00 -29.50 -19.59
C LYS A 242 -3.13 -28.55 -18.75
N VAL A 243 -2.83 -27.36 -19.25
CA VAL A 243 -1.98 -26.39 -18.55
C VAL A 243 -2.70 -25.87 -17.32
N LYS A 244 -2.00 -25.89 -16.18
CA LYS A 244 -2.50 -25.38 -14.90
C LYS A 244 -1.85 -24.06 -14.49
N ASN A 245 -0.62 -23.83 -14.94
CA ASN A 245 0.20 -22.69 -14.51
C ASN A 245 0.72 -21.91 -15.71
N MET A 246 0.27 -20.66 -15.85
CA MET A 246 0.72 -19.69 -16.85
C MET A 246 1.42 -18.48 -16.22
N TYR A 247 1.86 -18.61 -14.95
CA TYR A 247 2.54 -17.54 -14.23
C TYR A 247 3.69 -16.99 -15.06
N GLY A 248 3.69 -15.67 -15.30
CA GLY A 248 4.80 -14.96 -15.94
C GLY A 248 5.20 -15.46 -17.34
N MET A 249 4.35 -16.16 -18.09
CA MET A 249 4.73 -16.79 -19.36
C MET A 249 5.43 -15.84 -20.34
N PHE A 250 4.98 -14.58 -20.43
CA PHE A 250 5.57 -13.52 -21.25
C PHE A 250 6.06 -12.31 -20.42
N LEU A 251 6.30 -12.50 -19.12
CA LEU A 251 6.79 -11.44 -18.23
C LEU A 251 8.04 -10.78 -18.83
N GLY A 252 8.13 -9.46 -18.88
CA GLY A 252 9.34 -8.75 -19.33
C GLY A 252 9.67 -8.90 -20.82
N CYS A 253 8.77 -9.43 -21.66
CA CYS A 253 8.91 -9.44 -23.13
C CYS A 253 8.75 -8.03 -23.72
N THR A 254 9.67 -7.12 -23.38
CA THR A 254 9.59 -5.70 -23.73
C THR A 254 9.65 -5.41 -25.23
N GLY A 255 10.15 -6.35 -26.05
CA GLY A 255 10.17 -6.26 -27.52
C GLY A 255 8.87 -6.71 -28.19
N LEU A 256 7.99 -7.43 -27.49
CA LEU A 256 6.81 -8.08 -28.06
C LEU A 256 5.75 -7.05 -28.47
N LYS A 257 5.47 -6.97 -29.77
CA LYS A 257 4.54 -5.98 -30.35
C LYS A 257 3.17 -6.55 -30.65
N ARG A 258 3.10 -7.85 -30.94
CA ARG A 258 1.88 -8.58 -31.30
C ARG A 258 1.98 -9.99 -30.73
N LEU A 259 0.85 -10.48 -30.24
CA LEU A 259 0.69 -11.82 -29.73
C LEU A 259 -0.76 -12.24 -29.99
N ASP A 260 -0.93 -13.43 -30.56
CA ASP A 260 -2.23 -14.07 -30.72
C ASP A 260 -2.31 -15.24 -29.73
N VAL A 261 -3.24 -15.15 -28.78
CA VAL A 261 -3.52 -16.19 -27.77
C VAL A 261 -4.93 -16.76 -27.91
N SER A 262 -5.60 -16.52 -29.05
CA SER A 262 -6.98 -16.96 -29.26
C SER A 262 -7.14 -18.48 -29.23
N GLY A 263 -6.08 -19.24 -29.52
CA GLY A 263 -6.04 -20.70 -29.46
C GLY A 263 -5.88 -21.30 -28.05
N PHE A 264 -5.63 -20.49 -27.02
CA PHE A 264 -5.45 -21.02 -25.66
C PHE A 264 -6.78 -21.49 -25.06
N ASP A 265 -6.83 -22.76 -24.66
CA ASP A 265 -7.81 -23.27 -23.70
C ASP A 265 -7.27 -23.02 -22.28
N THR A 266 -7.89 -22.09 -21.56
CA THR A 266 -7.47 -21.72 -20.19
C THR A 266 -8.36 -22.30 -19.09
N SER A 267 -9.31 -23.18 -19.44
CA SER A 267 -10.33 -23.71 -18.51
C SER A 267 -9.75 -24.44 -17.28
N ASN A 268 -8.55 -25.01 -17.42
CA ASN A 268 -7.83 -25.70 -16.34
C ASN A 268 -6.73 -24.86 -15.66
N VAL A 269 -6.51 -23.61 -16.11
CA VAL A 269 -5.49 -22.72 -15.56
C VAL A 269 -5.97 -22.18 -14.21
N THR A 270 -5.11 -22.24 -13.20
CA THR A 270 -5.39 -21.71 -11.85
C THR A 270 -4.59 -20.46 -11.51
N ASN A 271 -3.46 -20.21 -12.20
CA ASN A 271 -2.58 -19.08 -11.96
C ASN A 271 -2.15 -18.38 -13.26
N MET A 272 -2.50 -17.09 -13.37
CA MET A 272 -2.12 -16.19 -14.47
C MET A 272 -1.38 -14.94 -13.96
N THR A 273 -0.89 -14.97 -12.72
CA THR A 273 -0.15 -13.85 -12.14
C THR A 273 1.05 -13.51 -13.03
N HIS A 274 1.26 -12.22 -13.28
CA HIS A 274 2.34 -11.70 -14.13
C HIS A 274 2.35 -12.11 -15.62
N MET A 275 1.32 -12.78 -16.15
CA MET A 275 1.37 -13.41 -17.49
C MET A 275 1.90 -12.49 -18.61
N PHE A 276 1.51 -11.21 -18.62
CA PHE A 276 1.95 -10.21 -19.60
C PHE A 276 2.66 -9.00 -18.97
N THR A 277 3.04 -9.06 -17.69
CA THR A 277 3.70 -7.94 -17.00
C THR A 277 4.89 -7.43 -17.82
N ARG A 278 5.04 -6.11 -17.97
CA ARG A 278 6.14 -5.43 -18.66
C ARG A 278 6.30 -5.82 -20.14
N CYS A 279 5.26 -6.32 -20.79
CA CYS A 279 5.17 -6.36 -22.25
C CYS A 279 4.97 -4.95 -22.84
N SER A 280 5.92 -4.05 -22.60
CA SER A 280 5.77 -2.61 -22.82
C SER A 280 5.62 -2.20 -24.30
N SER A 281 5.93 -3.09 -25.25
CA SER A 281 5.70 -2.86 -26.69
C SER A 281 4.34 -3.35 -27.19
N LEU A 282 3.57 -4.10 -26.40
CA LEU A 282 2.23 -4.53 -26.80
C LEU A 282 1.30 -3.31 -26.89
N THR A 283 0.56 -3.22 -28.00
CA THR A 283 -0.40 -2.12 -28.25
C THR A 283 -1.85 -2.57 -28.15
N THR A 284 -2.09 -3.84 -28.44
CA THR A 284 -3.38 -4.54 -28.32
C THR A 284 -3.11 -5.97 -27.90
N LEU A 285 -4.03 -6.55 -27.16
CA LEU A 285 -4.06 -7.97 -26.82
C LEU A 285 -5.52 -8.41 -26.79
N ASP A 286 -5.82 -9.52 -27.47
CA ASP A 286 -7.14 -10.14 -27.45
C ASP A 286 -7.09 -11.36 -26.52
N ILE A 287 -7.89 -11.32 -25.46
CA ILE A 287 -8.06 -12.39 -24.47
C ILE A 287 -9.52 -12.81 -24.33
N GLY A 288 -10.39 -12.44 -25.28
CA GLY A 288 -11.83 -12.69 -25.19
C GLY A 288 -12.20 -14.18 -25.15
N THR A 289 -11.28 -15.07 -25.52
CA THR A 289 -11.45 -16.53 -25.49
C THR A 289 -11.06 -17.18 -24.17
N PHE A 290 -10.46 -16.44 -23.24
CA PHE A 290 -10.00 -17.02 -21.97
C PHE A 290 -11.20 -17.42 -21.10
N ASP A 291 -11.24 -18.68 -20.69
CA ASP A 291 -12.05 -19.14 -19.56
C ASP A 291 -11.20 -19.03 -18.29
N THR A 292 -11.50 -18.05 -17.45
CA THR A 292 -10.79 -17.83 -16.17
C THR A 292 -11.59 -18.30 -14.96
N SER A 293 -12.63 -19.11 -15.14
CA SER A 293 -13.49 -19.59 -14.04
C SER A 293 -12.74 -20.40 -12.97
N SER A 294 -11.64 -21.07 -13.36
CA SER A 294 -10.74 -21.81 -12.46
C SER A 294 -9.57 -20.98 -11.92
N VAL A 295 -9.36 -19.76 -12.42
CA VAL A 295 -8.23 -18.91 -12.04
C VAL A 295 -8.52 -18.26 -10.69
N THR A 296 -7.57 -18.39 -9.76
CA THR A 296 -7.68 -17.77 -8.43
C THR A 296 -6.70 -16.60 -8.26
N SER A 297 -5.77 -16.40 -9.19
CA SER A 297 -4.71 -15.38 -9.10
C SER A 297 -4.40 -14.74 -10.45
N MET A 298 -4.74 -13.44 -10.60
CA MET A 298 -4.45 -12.59 -11.78
C MET A 298 -3.72 -11.28 -11.40
N GLY A 299 -3.07 -11.23 -10.23
CA GLY A 299 -2.28 -10.07 -9.82
C GLY A 299 -1.22 -9.71 -10.87
N TYR A 300 -0.97 -8.42 -11.05
CA TYR A 300 0.04 -7.88 -11.98
C TYR A 300 -0.14 -8.24 -13.47
N MET A 301 -1.21 -8.94 -13.89
CA MET A 301 -1.30 -9.58 -15.20
C MET A 301 -0.89 -8.68 -16.38
N PHE A 302 -1.27 -7.39 -16.36
CA PHE A 302 -0.92 -6.40 -17.39
C PHE A 302 0.02 -5.29 -16.90
N SER A 303 0.51 -5.37 -15.65
CA SER A 303 1.36 -4.34 -15.03
C SER A 303 2.53 -3.95 -15.96
N GLY A 304 2.72 -2.66 -16.24
CA GLY A 304 3.81 -2.15 -17.07
C GLY A 304 3.65 -2.38 -18.58
N CYS A 305 2.48 -2.80 -19.06
CA CYS A 305 2.15 -2.80 -20.49
C CYS A 305 1.93 -1.36 -21.00
N SER A 306 2.96 -0.52 -20.95
CA SER A 306 2.82 0.93 -21.03
C SER A 306 2.29 1.46 -22.38
N ASN A 307 2.39 0.67 -23.46
CA ASN A 307 1.85 1.02 -24.79
C ASN A 307 0.49 0.38 -25.09
N LEU A 308 -0.08 -0.42 -24.19
CA LEU A 308 -1.37 -1.05 -24.37
C LEU A 308 -2.46 0.03 -24.36
N VAL A 309 -3.19 0.17 -25.47
CA VAL A 309 -4.17 1.26 -25.64
C VAL A 309 -5.58 0.82 -25.24
N ARG A 310 -5.90 -0.44 -25.48
CA ARG A 310 -7.19 -1.09 -25.21
C ARG A 310 -6.97 -2.57 -24.91
N ILE A 311 -7.86 -3.13 -24.12
CA ILE A 311 -7.97 -4.56 -23.85
C ILE A 311 -9.44 -4.91 -23.66
N ASP A 312 -9.87 -6.02 -24.23
CA ASP A 312 -11.22 -6.56 -23.98
C ASP A 312 -11.13 -7.49 -22.76
N LEU A 313 -11.90 -7.19 -21.72
CA LEU A 313 -11.92 -7.92 -20.45
C LEU A 313 -13.20 -8.77 -20.28
N SER A 314 -14.08 -8.80 -21.29
CA SER A 314 -15.40 -9.44 -21.19
C SER A 314 -15.34 -10.96 -20.97
N GLY A 315 -14.24 -11.61 -21.37
CA GLY A 315 -13.99 -13.04 -21.11
C GLY A 315 -13.54 -13.36 -19.68
N LEU A 316 -13.10 -12.36 -18.90
CA LEU A 316 -12.57 -12.61 -17.56
C LEU A 316 -13.69 -12.82 -16.54
N ASN A 317 -13.72 -14.01 -15.95
CA ASN A 317 -14.39 -14.27 -14.68
C ASN A 317 -13.42 -14.04 -13.52
N THR A 318 -13.74 -13.09 -12.63
CA THR A 318 -12.90 -12.72 -11.47
C THR A 318 -13.48 -13.17 -10.12
N SER A 319 -14.58 -13.93 -10.09
CA SER A 319 -15.30 -14.27 -8.85
C SER A 319 -14.47 -15.06 -7.83
N SER A 320 -13.43 -15.77 -8.31
CA SER A 320 -12.54 -16.59 -7.49
C SER A 320 -11.23 -15.87 -7.11
N ASN A 321 -11.02 -14.63 -7.57
CA ASN A 321 -9.81 -13.87 -7.29
C ASN A 321 -9.88 -13.23 -5.90
N THR A 322 -8.84 -13.45 -5.09
CA THR A 322 -8.70 -12.77 -3.80
C THR A 322 -7.85 -11.50 -3.85
N SER A 323 -7.03 -11.33 -4.89
CA SER A 323 -6.18 -10.15 -5.06
C SER A 323 -6.19 -9.66 -6.52
N MET A 324 -6.34 -8.35 -6.69
CA MET A 324 -6.20 -7.65 -7.98
C MET A 324 -5.02 -6.68 -8.00
N LYS A 325 -4.09 -6.86 -7.05
CA LYS A 325 -2.92 -6.02 -6.88
C LYS A 325 -2.19 -5.78 -8.20
N ASN A 326 -1.92 -4.50 -8.48
CA ASN A 326 -1.16 -4.00 -9.62
C ASN A 326 -1.64 -4.47 -11.01
N MET A 327 -2.86 -4.99 -11.17
CA MET A 327 -3.29 -5.64 -12.42
C MET A 327 -3.09 -4.77 -13.67
N PHE A 328 -3.40 -3.47 -13.59
CA PHE A 328 -3.19 -2.49 -14.67
C PHE A 328 -2.14 -1.42 -14.32
N ASP A 329 -1.33 -1.64 -13.29
CA ASP A 329 -0.33 -0.67 -12.84
C ASP A 329 0.62 -0.27 -13.99
N ASP A 330 0.94 1.01 -14.15
CA ASP A 330 1.79 1.56 -15.22
C ASP A 330 1.33 1.22 -16.68
N CYS A 331 0.03 0.92 -16.90
CA CYS A 331 -0.57 0.85 -18.23
C CYS A 331 -0.81 2.25 -18.82
N LYS A 332 0.26 3.02 -19.02
CA LYS A 332 0.23 4.47 -19.30
C LYS A 332 -0.60 4.91 -20.50
N SER A 333 -0.73 4.07 -21.51
CA SER A 333 -1.46 4.37 -22.75
C SER A 333 -2.93 3.92 -22.72
N LEU A 334 -3.35 3.20 -21.69
CA LEU A 334 -4.69 2.66 -21.56
C LEU A 334 -5.69 3.80 -21.35
N ARG A 335 -6.73 3.86 -22.20
CA ARG A 335 -7.65 5.01 -22.23
C ARG A 335 -9.00 4.74 -21.60
N GLN A 336 -9.45 3.49 -21.69
CA GLN A 336 -10.76 3.01 -21.26
C GLN A 336 -10.62 1.56 -20.83
N LEU A 337 -11.47 1.17 -19.88
CA LEU A 337 -11.63 -0.18 -19.38
C LEU A 337 -13.12 -0.44 -19.21
N ASP A 338 -13.60 -1.57 -19.75
CA ASP A 338 -14.90 -2.12 -19.40
C ASP A 338 -14.70 -3.10 -18.25
N LEU A 339 -15.25 -2.77 -17.07
CA LEU A 339 -15.13 -3.55 -15.83
C LEU A 339 -16.46 -4.21 -15.45
N SER A 340 -17.44 -4.25 -16.36
CA SER A 340 -18.78 -4.77 -16.06
C SER A 340 -18.81 -6.28 -15.76
N SER A 341 -17.80 -7.04 -16.20
CA SER A 341 -17.65 -8.47 -15.90
C SER A 341 -16.95 -8.75 -14.56
N PHE A 342 -16.39 -7.72 -13.90
CA PHE A 342 -15.62 -7.93 -12.68
C PHE A 342 -16.54 -8.17 -11.49
N ASP A 343 -16.34 -9.31 -10.84
CA ASP A 343 -16.78 -9.60 -9.49
C ASP A 343 -15.60 -9.39 -8.53
N THR A 344 -15.72 -8.41 -7.64
CA THR A 344 -14.69 -8.06 -6.65
C THR A 344 -15.06 -8.45 -5.22
N SER A 345 -16.17 -9.16 -5.01
CA SER A 345 -16.71 -9.46 -3.67
C SER A 345 -15.74 -10.25 -2.77
N SER A 346 -14.85 -11.03 -3.38
CA SER A 346 -13.81 -11.82 -2.69
C SER A 346 -12.44 -11.15 -2.62
N VAL A 347 -12.28 -9.94 -3.18
CA VAL A 347 -10.98 -9.26 -3.30
C VAL A 347 -10.64 -8.52 -2.00
N ASP A 348 -9.47 -8.81 -1.42
CA ASP A 348 -8.98 -8.16 -0.20
C ASP A 348 -7.88 -7.11 -0.45
N ASP A 349 -7.21 -7.15 -1.61
CA ASP A 349 -6.10 -6.27 -1.98
C ASP A 349 -6.27 -5.68 -3.40
N MET A 350 -6.45 -4.35 -3.44
CA MET A 350 -6.56 -3.52 -4.65
C MET A 350 -5.39 -2.52 -4.78
N GLU A 351 -4.25 -2.78 -4.12
CA GLU A 351 -3.07 -1.92 -4.23
C GLU A 351 -2.65 -1.70 -5.70
N ASN A 352 -2.48 -0.43 -6.10
CA ASN A 352 -2.10 -0.01 -7.45
C ASN A 352 -2.97 -0.61 -8.58
N LEU A 353 -4.24 -0.99 -8.34
CA LEU A 353 -5.07 -1.61 -9.38
C LEU A 353 -5.07 -0.83 -10.70
N PHE A 354 -5.17 0.50 -10.62
CA PHE A 354 -5.08 1.44 -11.76
C PHE A 354 -3.91 2.43 -11.61
N GLY A 355 -2.91 2.09 -10.79
CA GLY A 355 -1.72 2.93 -10.59
C GLY A 355 -1.04 3.26 -11.93
N GLY A 356 -0.57 4.48 -12.12
CA GLY A 356 0.17 4.89 -13.33
C GLY A 356 -0.62 4.79 -14.65
N CYS A 357 -1.94 4.62 -14.64
CA CYS A 357 -2.79 4.65 -15.84
C CYS A 357 -2.96 6.09 -16.37
N GLU A 358 -1.87 6.69 -16.84
CA GLU A 358 -1.78 8.12 -17.14
C GLU A 358 -2.78 8.62 -18.20
N SER A 359 -3.24 7.75 -19.11
CA SER A 359 -4.16 8.10 -20.19
C SER A 359 -5.64 7.81 -19.91
N LEU A 360 -5.95 7.23 -18.76
CA LEU A 360 -7.31 6.86 -18.38
C LEU A 360 -8.12 8.12 -18.05
N THR A 361 -9.31 8.23 -18.67
CA THR A 361 -10.14 9.46 -18.58
C THR A 361 -11.39 9.28 -17.72
N SER A 362 -11.89 8.04 -17.63
CA SER A 362 -13.06 7.67 -16.84
C SER A 362 -12.96 6.20 -16.44
N LEU A 363 -13.61 5.85 -15.33
CA LEU A 363 -13.82 4.48 -14.87
C LEU A 363 -15.27 4.33 -14.41
N ASP A 364 -15.92 3.26 -14.84
CA ASP A 364 -17.18 2.81 -14.25
C ASP A 364 -16.84 1.76 -13.19
N LEU A 365 -17.14 2.08 -11.92
CA LEU A 365 -16.87 1.26 -10.75
C LEU A 365 -18.15 0.74 -10.10
N THR A 366 -19.28 0.81 -10.79
CA THR A 366 -20.58 0.41 -10.23
C THR A 366 -20.69 -1.08 -9.91
N SER A 367 -19.89 -1.94 -10.56
CA SER A 367 -19.80 -3.38 -10.29
C SER A 367 -18.91 -3.73 -9.09
N PHE A 368 -18.13 -2.79 -8.55
CA PHE A 368 -17.18 -3.08 -7.48
C PHE A 368 -17.90 -3.23 -6.14
N ASP A 369 -17.78 -4.43 -5.55
CA ASP A 369 -18.00 -4.70 -4.14
C ASP A 369 -16.64 -4.59 -3.42
N THR A 370 -16.49 -3.59 -2.54
CA THR A 370 -15.25 -3.36 -1.78
C THR A 370 -15.35 -3.77 -0.31
N SER A 371 -16.45 -4.44 0.10
CA SER A 371 -16.71 -4.78 1.52
C SER A 371 -15.65 -5.71 2.14
N SER A 372 -14.97 -6.51 1.32
CA SER A 372 -13.86 -7.38 1.73
C SER A 372 -12.48 -6.71 1.65
N VAL A 373 -12.37 -5.51 1.07
CA VAL A 373 -11.08 -4.88 0.76
C VAL A 373 -10.43 -4.31 2.01
N THR A 374 -9.16 -4.65 2.21
CA THR A 374 -8.35 -4.15 3.35
C THR A 374 -7.23 -3.19 2.91
N ASN A 375 -6.82 -3.22 1.64
CA ASN A 375 -5.70 -2.45 1.09
C ASN A 375 -6.08 -1.75 -0.23
N MET A 376 -6.13 -0.41 -0.21
CA MET A 376 -6.42 0.45 -1.38
C MET A 376 -5.24 1.39 -1.71
N ARG A 377 -4.02 1.08 -1.23
CA ARG A 377 -2.84 1.92 -1.45
C ARG A 377 -2.64 2.19 -2.94
N TYR A 378 -2.42 3.46 -3.29
CA TYR A 378 -2.12 3.89 -4.67
C TYR A 378 -3.14 3.47 -5.74
N MET A 379 -4.36 3.05 -5.39
CA MET A 379 -5.31 2.42 -6.32
C MET A 379 -5.51 3.22 -7.62
N PHE A 380 -5.57 4.55 -7.54
CA PHE A 380 -5.71 5.47 -8.68
C PHE A 380 -4.50 6.41 -8.84
N SER A 381 -3.40 6.16 -8.13
CA SER A 381 -2.24 7.06 -8.11
C SER A 381 -1.66 7.23 -9.51
N GLY A 382 -1.46 8.47 -9.97
CA GLY A 382 -0.88 8.73 -11.29
C GLY A 382 -1.86 8.61 -12.46
N CYS A 383 -3.17 8.51 -12.21
CA CYS A 383 -4.21 8.63 -13.24
C CYS A 383 -4.33 10.08 -13.73
N LYS A 384 -3.35 10.53 -14.52
CA LYS A 384 -3.14 11.96 -14.82
C LYS A 384 -4.30 12.65 -15.54
N LYS A 385 -5.08 11.92 -16.33
CA LYS A 385 -6.21 12.43 -17.13
C LYS A 385 -7.58 12.14 -16.53
N LEU A 386 -7.63 11.55 -15.33
CA LEU A 386 -8.89 11.26 -14.67
C LEU A 386 -9.44 12.57 -14.07
N THR A 387 -10.58 13.04 -14.58
CA THR A 387 -11.17 14.32 -14.14
C THR A 387 -12.20 14.16 -13.04
N THR A 388 -12.90 13.02 -13.03
CA THR A 388 -13.98 12.68 -12.10
C THR A 388 -13.94 11.19 -11.83
N LEU A 389 -14.39 10.77 -10.65
CA LEU A 389 -14.54 9.37 -10.30
C LEU A 389 -15.74 9.22 -9.36
N ASP A 390 -16.61 8.26 -9.65
CA ASP A 390 -17.67 7.86 -8.73
C ASP A 390 -17.15 6.73 -7.84
N VAL A 391 -17.08 7.00 -6.54
CA VAL A 391 -16.67 6.03 -5.49
C VAL A 391 -17.78 5.85 -4.46
N SER A 392 -19.01 6.25 -4.78
CA SER A 392 -20.15 6.17 -3.85
C SER A 392 -20.55 4.74 -3.48
N SER A 393 -20.18 3.75 -4.30
CA SER A 393 -20.39 2.33 -4.03
C SER A 393 -19.36 1.71 -3.08
N PHE A 394 -18.28 2.43 -2.74
CA PHE A 394 -17.20 1.84 -1.96
C PHE A 394 -17.61 1.71 -0.49
N ASP A 395 -17.66 0.47 0.00
CA ASP A 395 -17.60 0.15 1.43
C ASP A 395 -16.13 0.16 1.87
N THR A 396 -15.75 1.12 2.71
CA THR A 396 -14.38 1.24 3.24
C THR A 396 -14.25 0.81 4.69
N SER A 397 -15.30 0.26 5.29
CA SER A 397 -15.32 -0.11 6.73
C SER A 397 -14.26 -1.15 7.11
N GLY A 398 -13.86 -2.01 6.16
CA GLY A 398 -12.78 -2.99 6.29
C GLY A 398 -11.38 -2.47 5.90
N VAL A 399 -11.28 -1.28 5.31
CA VAL A 399 -10.02 -0.77 4.75
C VAL A 399 -9.09 -0.30 5.86
N THR A 400 -7.86 -0.81 5.86
CA THR A 400 -6.83 -0.44 6.86
C THR A 400 -5.72 0.44 6.27
N LYS A 401 -5.52 0.40 4.95
CA LYS A 401 -4.44 1.09 4.23
C LYS A 401 -4.99 1.84 3.01
N MET A 402 -4.85 3.16 2.99
CA MET A 402 -5.39 4.05 1.96
C MET A 402 -4.38 5.13 1.53
N GLU A 403 -3.09 4.88 1.77
CA GLU A 403 -2.02 5.81 1.41
C GLU A 403 -2.04 6.11 -0.08
N ARG A 404 -1.99 7.41 -0.42
CA ARG A 404 -1.74 7.88 -1.79
C ARG A 404 -2.74 7.40 -2.83
N MET A 405 -3.95 6.98 -2.41
CA MET A 405 -4.99 6.42 -3.26
C MET A 405 -5.28 7.28 -4.50
N PHE A 406 -5.28 8.61 -4.35
CA PHE A 406 -5.54 9.60 -5.42
C PHE A 406 -4.34 10.53 -5.66
N SER A 407 -3.11 10.08 -5.40
CA SER A 407 -1.92 10.93 -5.53
C SER A 407 -1.51 11.11 -6.99
N VAL A 408 -0.98 12.28 -7.35
CA VAL A 408 -0.50 12.59 -8.71
C VAL A 408 -1.62 12.46 -9.77
N CYS A 409 -2.83 12.89 -9.42
CA CYS A 409 -3.99 13.01 -10.30
C CYS A 409 -4.30 14.51 -10.52
N PRO A 410 -3.47 15.24 -11.30
CA PRO A 410 -3.54 16.70 -11.40
C PRO A 410 -4.85 17.23 -11.97
N GLU A 411 -5.58 16.44 -12.77
CA GLU A 411 -6.85 16.83 -13.40
C GLU A 411 -8.09 16.41 -12.60
N LEU A 412 -7.93 15.61 -11.53
CA LEU A 412 -9.05 15.19 -10.69
C LEU A 412 -9.59 16.40 -9.93
N GLY A 413 -10.80 16.84 -10.28
CA GLY A 413 -11.39 18.07 -9.76
C GLY A 413 -12.08 17.88 -8.41
N TRP A 414 -13.15 17.08 -8.38
CA TRP A 414 -13.92 16.81 -7.17
C TRP A 414 -14.30 15.33 -7.11
N ILE A 415 -14.36 14.79 -5.90
CA ILE A 415 -14.77 13.42 -5.60
C ILE A 415 -15.55 13.42 -4.28
N ASP A 416 -16.65 12.67 -4.23
CA ASP A 416 -17.44 12.51 -3.02
C ASP A 416 -16.85 11.40 -2.15
N LEU A 417 -16.32 11.77 -0.98
CA LEU A 417 -15.77 10.85 0.01
C LEU A 417 -16.62 10.83 1.29
N SER A 418 -17.85 11.33 1.24
CA SER A 418 -18.73 11.35 2.41
C SER A 418 -19.17 9.95 2.86
N GLY A 419 -19.13 8.97 1.95
CA GLY A 419 -19.38 7.56 2.24
C GLY A 419 -18.19 6.82 2.87
N PHE A 420 -16.99 7.39 2.89
CA PHE A 420 -15.79 6.70 3.37
C PHE A 420 -15.78 6.61 4.91
N ASP A 421 -15.93 5.39 5.41
CA ASP A 421 -15.65 5.01 6.80
C ASP A 421 -14.14 4.87 7.00
N MET A 422 -13.59 5.69 7.90
CA MET A 422 -12.17 5.77 8.24
C MET A 422 -11.86 5.11 9.59
N SER A 423 -12.84 4.48 10.25
CA SER A 423 -12.71 3.93 11.60
C SER A 423 -11.67 2.80 11.72
N SER A 424 -11.49 2.03 10.65
CA SER A 424 -10.48 0.96 10.54
C SER A 424 -9.15 1.42 9.93
N VAL A 425 -9.08 2.63 9.37
CA VAL A 425 -7.94 3.08 8.58
C VAL A 425 -6.77 3.43 9.51
N LEU A 426 -5.67 2.70 9.37
CA LEU A 426 -4.44 2.93 10.13
C LEU A 426 -3.56 4.01 9.48
N ASN A 427 -3.64 4.15 8.15
CA ASN A 427 -2.85 5.11 7.40
C ASN A 427 -3.53 5.55 6.09
N CYS A 428 -3.78 6.85 5.96
CA CYS A 428 -4.30 7.51 4.76
C CYS A 428 -3.39 8.67 4.28
N SER A 429 -2.11 8.63 4.66
CA SER A 429 -1.16 9.71 4.36
C SER A 429 -1.04 10.00 2.87
N ASN A 430 -0.84 11.27 2.53
CA ASN A 430 -0.55 11.73 1.17
C ASN A 430 -1.61 11.33 0.13
N MET A 431 -2.87 11.11 0.53
CA MET A 431 -3.95 10.65 -0.35
C MET A 431 -4.06 11.47 -1.64
N PHE A 432 -3.91 12.80 -1.57
CA PHE A 432 -4.02 13.74 -2.70
C PHE A 432 -2.68 14.40 -3.10
N LEU A 433 -1.53 13.85 -2.69
CA LEU A 433 -0.25 14.49 -2.95
C LEU A 433 0.01 14.64 -4.46
N GLY A 434 0.22 15.87 -4.93
CA GLY A 434 0.44 16.17 -6.36
C GLY A 434 -0.85 16.23 -7.20
N SER A 435 -2.02 16.20 -6.57
CA SER A 435 -3.33 16.33 -7.21
C SER A 435 -3.84 17.75 -7.00
N ASN A 436 -3.49 18.65 -7.92
CA ASN A 436 -3.64 20.09 -7.71
C ASN A 436 -5.06 20.61 -7.96
N ALA A 437 -5.85 20.00 -8.87
CA ALA A 437 -7.22 20.45 -9.10
C ALA A 437 -8.12 20.23 -7.88
N ILE A 438 -7.99 19.07 -7.22
CA ILE A 438 -8.75 18.72 -6.02
C ILE A 438 -8.42 19.55 -4.79
N SER A 439 -7.26 20.23 -4.73
CA SER A 439 -6.92 21.05 -3.55
C SER A 439 -7.89 22.21 -3.33
N SER A 440 -8.55 22.69 -4.39
CA SER A 440 -9.60 23.71 -4.32
C SER A 440 -10.81 23.25 -3.50
N TYR A 441 -10.97 21.93 -3.32
CA TYR A 441 -12.08 21.29 -2.61
C TYR A 441 -11.68 20.67 -1.25
N ILE A 442 -10.44 20.88 -0.77
CA ILE A 442 -9.95 20.32 0.49
C ILE A 442 -9.90 21.39 1.58
N LEU A 443 -10.81 21.30 2.54
CA LEU A 443 -10.78 22.10 3.76
C LEU A 443 -9.91 21.41 4.82
N ASN A 444 -8.98 22.13 5.44
CA ASN A 444 -8.14 21.57 6.50
C ASN A 444 -8.56 22.08 7.88
N VAL A 445 -8.94 21.16 8.78
CA VAL A 445 -9.11 21.43 10.21
C VAL A 445 -7.75 21.37 10.88
N THR A 446 -7.19 22.54 11.16
CA THR A 446 -5.79 22.71 11.60
C THR A 446 -5.61 22.47 13.10
N SER A 447 -6.60 22.86 13.90
CA SER A 447 -6.61 22.69 15.35
C SER A 447 -8.01 22.89 15.88
N ASN A 448 -8.23 22.49 17.13
CA ASN A 448 -9.45 22.77 17.87
C ASN A 448 -9.08 23.37 19.23
N SER A 449 -9.98 24.16 19.81
CA SER A 449 -9.81 24.68 21.18
C SER A 449 -11.15 24.76 21.91
N VAL A 450 -11.12 25.15 23.18
CA VAL A 450 -12.31 25.43 23.97
C VAL A 450 -12.37 26.93 24.25
N THR A 451 -13.56 27.52 24.12
CA THR A 451 -13.80 28.88 24.61
C THR A 451 -14.12 28.82 26.10
N LEU A 452 -13.43 29.63 26.89
CA LEU A 452 -13.66 29.78 28.34
C LEU A 452 -13.98 31.23 28.73
N ASP A 453 -13.93 32.17 27.77
CA ASP A 453 -14.22 33.59 28.03
C ASP A 453 -15.72 33.87 27.94
N GLY A 454 -16.35 33.89 29.10
CA GLY A 454 -17.77 34.19 29.27
C GLY A 454 -18.71 33.03 28.95
N GLY A 455 -18.30 32.00 28.17
CA GLY A 455 -19.09 30.78 27.95
C GLY A 455 -18.29 29.58 27.45
N VAL A 456 -18.83 28.37 27.62
CA VAL A 456 -18.19 27.09 27.23
C VAL A 456 -18.65 26.62 25.86
N GLY A 457 -17.69 26.27 25.02
CA GLY A 457 -17.93 25.78 23.66
C GLY A 457 -16.66 25.27 23.00
N LEU A 458 -16.81 24.63 21.85
CA LEU A 458 -15.71 24.18 21.00
C LEU A 458 -15.42 25.24 19.93
N ASN A 459 -14.16 25.40 19.56
CA ASN A 459 -13.74 26.20 18.41
C ASN A 459 -13.04 25.29 17.42
N PHE A 460 -13.47 25.35 16.16
CA PHE A 460 -12.78 24.72 15.04
C PHE A 460 -11.93 25.76 14.33
N TYR A 461 -10.65 25.47 14.10
CA TYR A 461 -9.76 26.31 13.32
C TYR A 461 -9.55 25.70 11.95
N VAL A 462 -10.14 26.33 10.94
CA VAL A 462 -10.09 25.81 9.57
C VAL A 462 -9.24 26.71 8.69
N LYS A 463 -8.44 26.10 7.81
CA LYS A 463 -7.81 26.81 6.71
C LYS A 463 -8.72 26.68 5.48
N PRO A 464 -9.24 27.78 4.92
CA PRO A 464 -10.18 27.72 3.81
C PRO A 464 -9.54 27.18 2.53
N CYS A 465 -10.40 26.72 1.63
CA CYS A 465 -10.08 26.38 0.25
C CYS A 465 -10.89 27.26 -0.71
N ASP A 466 -10.49 27.28 -1.98
CA ASP A 466 -11.05 28.19 -2.98
C ASP A 466 -12.56 28.02 -3.19
N GLU A 467 -13.07 26.79 -3.06
CA GLU A 467 -14.48 26.45 -3.28
C GLU A 467 -15.34 26.51 -2.01
N LEU A 468 -14.79 27.02 -0.89
CA LEU A 468 -15.52 27.14 0.37
C LEU A 468 -16.64 28.20 0.27
N ALA A 469 -17.90 27.77 0.45
CA ALA A 469 -19.04 28.68 0.48
C ALA A 469 -19.82 28.64 1.80
N LYS A 470 -19.86 27.49 2.47
CA LYS A 470 -20.66 27.29 3.68
C LYS A 470 -20.01 26.27 4.61
N ILE A 471 -20.01 26.54 5.90
CA ILE A 471 -19.70 25.55 6.94
C ILE A 471 -20.93 25.39 7.82
N VAL A 472 -21.26 24.14 8.16
CA VAL A 472 -22.32 23.81 9.11
C VAL A 472 -21.68 23.05 10.26
N ILE A 473 -21.85 23.56 11.48
CA ILE A 473 -21.49 22.84 12.70
C ILE A 473 -22.77 22.38 13.37
N SER A 474 -22.91 21.07 13.50
CA SER A 474 -24.10 20.40 14.03
C SER A 474 -23.80 19.81 15.40
N GLY A 475 -24.74 19.90 16.34
CA GLY A 475 -24.59 19.26 17.64
C GLY A 475 -25.88 19.31 18.46
N PRO A 476 -25.80 19.19 19.79
CA PRO A 476 -26.97 19.03 20.65
C PRO A 476 -27.87 20.28 20.80
N ASN A 477 -27.38 21.45 20.37
CA ASN A 477 -28.14 22.71 20.36
C ASN A 477 -28.68 23.06 18.96
N GLY A 478 -28.60 22.13 18.01
CA GLY A 478 -28.98 22.34 16.61
C GLY A 478 -27.78 22.61 15.70
N GLU A 479 -28.05 23.26 14.57
CA GLU A 479 -27.05 23.59 13.56
C GLU A 479 -26.69 25.07 13.62
N THR A 480 -25.40 25.37 13.58
CA THR A 480 -24.87 26.72 13.34
C THR A 480 -24.29 26.76 11.94
N THR A 481 -24.80 27.65 11.10
CA THR A 481 -24.34 27.83 9.71
C THR A 481 -23.48 29.08 9.59
N PHE A 482 -22.34 28.95 8.93
CA PHE A 482 -21.39 30.01 8.64
C PHE A 482 -21.31 30.20 7.12
N THR A 483 -21.60 31.41 6.65
CA THR A 483 -21.53 31.82 5.23
C THR A 483 -20.80 33.13 5.03
N ASP A 484 -20.64 33.92 6.08
CA ASP A 484 -19.83 35.14 6.11
C ASP A 484 -18.67 34.87 7.07
N PHE A 485 -17.46 34.77 6.52
CA PHE A 485 -16.29 34.30 7.26
C PHE A 485 -15.40 35.42 7.79
N ASP A 486 -15.63 36.67 7.38
CA ASP A 486 -14.78 37.81 7.75
C ASP A 486 -14.81 38.06 9.27
N ASP A 487 -15.97 37.85 9.90
CA ASP A 487 -16.15 37.96 11.36
C ASP A 487 -15.41 36.88 12.16
N TYR A 488 -14.93 35.83 11.49
CA TYR A 488 -14.27 34.67 12.10
C TYR A 488 -12.81 34.55 11.70
N ALA A 489 -12.28 35.50 10.93
CA ALA A 489 -10.91 35.49 10.44
C ALA A 489 -9.89 35.76 11.55
N GLU A 490 -8.84 34.94 11.59
CA GLU A 490 -7.68 35.11 12.44
C GLU A 490 -6.50 35.66 11.59
N ASP A 491 -5.52 36.29 12.25
CA ASP A 491 -4.38 36.96 11.58
C ASP A 491 -3.52 36.04 10.71
N ASP A 492 -3.59 34.73 10.93
CA ASP A 492 -2.84 33.72 10.19
C ASP A 492 -3.61 33.12 9.00
N GLY A 493 -4.76 33.70 8.64
CA GLY A 493 -5.59 33.31 7.51
C GLY A 493 -6.48 32.09 7.76
N ARG A 494 -6.65 31.68 9.02
CA ARG A 494 -7.62 30.66 9.43
C ARG A 494 -8.95 31.30 9.82
N TYR A 495 -10.01 30.49 9.87
CA TYR A 495 -11.27 30.85 10.52
C TYR A 495 -11.42 30.13 11.85
N LYS A 496 -11.80 30.86 12.90
CA LYS A 496 -12.14 30.33 14.22
C LYS A 496 -13.66 30.26 14.37
N LEU A 497 -14.22 29.06 14.30
CA LEU A 497 -15.67 28.83 14.26
C LEU A 497 -16.16 28.28 15.61
N PRO A 498 -16.86 29.09 16.44
CA PRO A 498 -17.32 28.66 17.75
C PRO A 498 -18.64 27.89 17.69
N TYR A 499 -18.77 26.86 18.53
CA TYR A 499 -20.02 26.16 18.79
C TYR A 499 -20.22 26.00 20.31
N TYR A 500 -21.23 26.68 20.84
CA TYR A 500 -21.48 26.76 22.28
C TYR A 500 -22.29 25.55 22.78
N LEU A 501 -21.86 25.02 23.93
CA LEU A 501 -22.44 23.83 24.57
C LEU A 501 -22.91 24.16 25.98
N ASN A 502 -23.95 23.48 26.44
CA ASN A 502 -24.26 23.46 27.88
C ASN A 502 -23.38 22.41 28.59
N MET A 503 -23.33 22.48 29.93
CA MET A 503 -22.43 21.64 30.73
C MET A 503 -22.82 20.15 30.72
N ALA A 504 -24.10 19.86 30.48
CA ALA A 504 -24.61 18.49 30.38
C ALA A 504 -24.44 17.87 28.98
N GLN A 505 -23.89 18.63 28.02
CA GLN A 505 -23.71 18.22 26.63
C GLN A 505 -22.26 17.86 26.30
N SER A 506 -21.36 17.83 27.28
CA SER A 506 -19.93 17.67 27.02
C SER A 506 -19.56 16.38 26.27
N CYS A 507 -20.35 15.33 26.44
CA CYS A 507 -20.16 14.01 25.82
C CYS A 507 -20.96 13.85 24.51
N LYS A 508 -21.60 14.91 24.01
CA LYS A 508 -22.33 14.90 22.74
C LYS A 508 -21.42 15.33 21.61
N ASP A 509 -21.57 14.67 20.47
CA ASP A 509 -20.79 14.98 19.28
C ASP A 509 -21.15 16.36 18.73
N VAL A 510 -20.11 17.06 18.29
CA VAL A 510 -20.17 18.29 17.53
C VAL A 510 -19.41 18.02 16.23
N THR A 511 -20.13 18.13 15.13
CA THR A 511 -19.69 17.72 13.80
C THR A 511 -19.58 18.93 12.90
N LEU A 512 -18.41 19.15 12.31
CA LEU A 512 -18.20 20.16 11.27
C LEU A 512 -18.27 19.50 9.88
N GLN A 513 -19.09 20.10 9.02
CA GLN A 513 -19.14 19.80 7.58
C GLN A 513 -19.01 21.08 6.78
N ALA A 514 -18.43 20.99 5.58
CA ALA A 514 -18.22 22.13 4.72
C ALA A 514 -18.73 21.85 3.31
N PHE A 515 -19.21 22.90 2.64
CA PHE A 515 -19.92 22.80 1.38
C PHE A 515 -19.49 23.90 0.42
N THR A 516 -19.57 23.56 -0.85
CA THR A 516 -19.44 24.47 -1.99
C THR A 516 -20.74 25.25 -2.23
N SER A 517 -20.68 26.24 -3.13
CA SER A 517 -21.84 27.08 -3.45
C SER A 517 -22.96 26.33 -4.17
N ASP A 518 -22.64 25.25 -4.89
CA ASP A 518 -23.62 24.38 -5.55
C ASP A 518 -24.15 23.26 -4.65
N GLY A 519 -23.67 23.19 -3.40
CA GLY A 519 -24.16 22.28 -2.37
C GLY A 519 -23.38 20.97 -2.23
N ARG A 520 -22.31 20.74 -3.01
CA ARG A 520 -21.43 19.57 -2.80
C ARG A 520 -20.69 19.66 -1.48
N SER A 521 -20.57 18.52 -0.79
CA SER A 521 -19.67 18.37 0.35
C SER A 521 -18.21 18.56 -0.07
N LEU A 522 -17.48 19.34 0.71
CA LEU A 522 -16.03 19.47 0.61
C LEU A 522 -15.35 18.29 1.30
N ILE A 523 -14.11 18.01 0.89
CA ILE A 523 -13.26 17.02 1.54
C ILE A 523 -12.67 17.68 2.79
N VAL A 524 -12.84 17.05 3.95
CA VAL A 524 -12.33 17.59 5.21
C VAL A 524 -11.13 16.76 5.67
N CYS A 525 -9.98 17.41 5.78
CA CYS A 525 -8.74 16.80 6.25
C CYS A 525 -8.29 17.40 7.58
N ASN A 526 -7.44 16.68 8.31
CA ASN A 526 -6.72 17.20 9.46
C ASN A 526 -5.54 18.10 9.03
N LYS A 527 -4.81 18.66 10.00
CA LYS A 527 -3.64 19.53 9.78
C LYS A 527 -2.51 18.89 8.96
N ASP A 528 -2.40 17.56 8.98
CA ASP A 528 -1.37 16.79 8.29
C ASP A 528 -1.85 16.37 6.88
N GLY A 529 -3.03 16.85 6.46
CA GLY A 529 -3.62 16.56 5.15
C GLY A 529 -4.24 15.16 5.05
N GLN A 530 -4.48 14.49 6.18
CA GLN A 530 -5.15 13.18 6.23
C GLN A 530 -6.66 13.36 6.24
N LEU A 531 -7.36 12.54 5.45
CA LEU A 531 -8.83 12.52 5.38
C LEU A 531 -9.42 12.21 6.75
N LEU A 532 -10.41 13.00 7.18
CA LEU A 532 -11.21 12.71 8.35
C LEU A 532 -12.40 11.83 8.00
N ASP A 533 -12.91 11.13 9.01
CA ASP A 533 -14.02 10.17 8.88
C ASP A 533 -15.24 10.80 8.19
N HIS A 534 -15.74 10.14 7.14
CA HIS A 534 -16.86 10.62 6.32
C HIS A 534 -16.71 12.06 5.77
N SER A 535 -15.47 12.57 5.65
CA SER A 535 -15.19 13.99 5.37
C SER A 535 -15.86 14.94 6.37
N LYS A 536 -15.83 14.60 7.65
CA LYS A 536 -16.37 15.42 8.76
C LYS A 536 -15.35 15.53 9.87
N ALA A 537 -15.41 16.62 10.64
CA ALA A 537 -14.62 16.72 11.86
C ALA A 537 -15.53 16.59 13.07
N ASP A 538 -15.42 15.45 13.74
CA ASP A 538 -16.19 15.13 14.95
C ASP A 538 -15.37 15.39 16.21
N MET A 539 -16.04 15.98 17.21
CA MET A 539 -15.43 16.26 18.49
C MET A 539 -16.46 16.26 19.62
N THR A 540 -16.03 15.86 20.82
CA THR A 540 -16.75 16.13 22.06
C THR A 540 -15.92 17.04 22.96
N LEU A 541 -16.58 17.90 23.74
CA LEU A 541 -15.90 18.73 24.74
C LEU A 541 -15.18 17.87 25.80
N ALA A 542 -15.82 16.80 26.25
CA ALA A 542 -15.24 15.86 27.21
C ALA A 542 -13.95 15.23 26.66
N GLY A 543 -13.97 14.74 25.41
CA GLY A 543 -12.81 14.17 24.76
C GLY A 543 -11.66 15.18 24.58
N TYR A 544 -11.98 16.45 24.29
CA TYR A 544 -10.96 17.51 24.25
C TYR A 544 -10.33 17.74 25.63
N LEU A 545 -11.15 17.93 26.67
CA LEU A 545 -10.67 18.21 28.03
C LEU A 545 -9.79 17.09 28.58
N ASP A 546 -10.13 15.83 28.30
CA ASP A 546 -9.37 14.66 28.75
C ASP A 546 -7.97 14.56 28.13
N ASN A 547 -7.80 15.10 26.92
CA ASN A 547 -6.49 15.19 26.28
C ASN A 547 -5.72 16.42 26.76
N ALA A 548 -6.39 17.57 26.88
CA ALA A 548 -5.77 18.82 27.30
C ALA A 548 -5.20 18.75 28.74
N ALA A 549 -5.91 18.08 29.66
CA ALA A 549 -5.47 17.89 31.04
C ALA A 549 -4.13 17.14 31.17
N LYS A 550 -3.80 16.27 30.21
CA LYS A 550 -2.59 15.44 30.23
C LYS A 550 -1.33 16.18 29.76
N GLY A 551 -1.48 17.35 29.12
CA GLY A 551 -0.39 18.02 28.40
C GLY A 551 -0.03 19.43 28.86
N SER A 552 -0.72 20.01 29.84
CA SER A 552 -0.45 21.38 30.31
C SER A 552 0.61 21.41 31.41
N GLU A 553 1.69 22.19 31.22
CA GLU A 553 2.67 22.49 32.28
C GLU A 553 2.18 23.63 33.21
N ASP A 554 1.20 24.42 32.79
CA ASP A 554 0.53 25.43 33.62
C ASP A 554 -0.45 24.74 34.58
N GLN A 555 -0.12 24.82 35.88
CA GLN A 555 -0.93 24.23 36.96
C GLN A 555 -2.30 24.88 37.09
N LYS A 556 -2.44 26.20 36.91
CA LYS A 556 -3.72 26.91 37.04
C LYS A 556 -4.64 26.57 35.88
N LEU A 557 -4.11 26.51 34.66
CA LEU A 557 -4.85 26.03 33.48
C LEU A 557 -5.28 24.56 33.65
N SER A 558 -4.39 23.70 34.15
CA SER A 558 -4.69 22.29 34.40
C SER A 558 -5.79 22.11 35.45
N SER A 559 -5.76 22.90 36.55
CA SER A 559 -6.84 22.94 37.54
C SER A 559 -8.17 23.40 36.95
N LEU A 560 -8.18 24.41 36.08
CA LEU A 560 -9.37 24.88 35.39
C LEU A 560 -9.97 23.80 34.48
N ILE A 561 -9.16 23.16 33.64
CA ILE A 561 -9.58 22.07 32.75
C ILE A 561 -10.18 20.91 33.56
N THR A 562 -9.52 20.52 34.65
CA THR A 562 -9.99 19.44 35.53
C THR A 562 -11.32 19.79 36.20
N ALA A 563 -11.44 20.99 36.75
CA ALA A 563 -12.67 21.44 37.40
C ALA A 563 -13.85 21.53 36.41
N LEU A 564 -13.60 22.02 35.18
CA LEU A 564 -14.60 22.03 34.11
C LEU A 564 -15.02 20.62 33.70
N GLY A 565 -14.05 19.70 33.54
CA GLY A 565 -14.34 18.30 33.19
C GLY A 565 -15.21 17.60 34.25
N ASN A 566 -14.88 17.75 35.54
CA ASN A 566 -15.67 17.20 36.64
C ASN A 566 -17.07 17.83 36.70
N TYR A 567 -17.17 19.13 36.48
CA TYR A 567 -18.45 19.81 36.43
C TYR A 567 -19.33 19.33 35.27
N CYS A 568 -18.76 19.17 34.08
CA CYS A 568 -19.48 18.65 32.92
C CYS A 568 -20.02 17.23 33.17
N ARG A 569 -19.17 16.33 33.71
CA ARG A 569 -19.59 14.96 34.06
C ARG A 569 -20.68 14.94 35.13
N CYS A 570 -20.56 15.78 36.15
CA CYS A 570 -21.59 15.90 37.19
C CYS A 570 -22.91 16.46 36.63
N ALA A 571 -22.85 17.44 35.74
CA ALA A 571 -24.02 17.99 35.06
C ALA A 571 -24.70 16.94 34.16
N ASP A 572 -23.92 16.18 33.39
CA ASP A 572 -24.43 15.08 32.56
C ASP A 572 -25.11 13.99 33.42
N GLN A 573 -24.50 13.60 34.55
CA GLN A 573 -25.16 12.68 35.49
C GLN A 573 -26.49 13.22 36.02
N TYR A 574 -26.54 14.50 36.39
CA TYR A 574 -27.72 15.10 37.00
C TYR A 574 -28.87 15.27 36.00
N PHE A 575 -28.59 15.85 34.82
CA PHE A 575 -29.63 16.17 33.84
C PHE A 575 -29.98 15.02 32.91
N ASN A 576 -29.03 14.14 32.60
CA ASN A 576 -29.22 13.04 31.64
C ASN A 576 -29.20 11.66 32.30
N HIS A 577 -29.05 11.57 33.63
CA HIS A 577 -29.03 10.32 34.40
C HIS A 577 -27.95 9.32 33.93
N THR A 578 -26.80 9.83 33.48
CA THR A 578 -25.66 9.01 33.04
C THR A 578 -24.85 8.47 34.23
N LYS A 579 -23.97 7.49 33.97
CA LYS A 579 -23.08 6.88 34.97
C LYS A 579 -21.62 7.31 34.78
N GLN A 580 -21.35 8.61 34.65
CA GLN A 580 -20.00 9.13 34.47
C GLN A 580 -19.18 9.03 35.76
N SER A 581 -17.89 8.67 35.72
CA SER A 581 -17.02 8.76 36.91
C SER A 581 -16.28 10.10 36.90
N PHE A 582 -16.20 10.77 38.05
CA PHE A 582 -15.43 12.00 38.20
C PHE A 582 -14.95 12.15 39.64
N ASP A 583 -13.90 12.94 39.82
CA ASP A 583 -13.41 13.28 41.16
C ASP A 583 -14.34 14.31 41.80
N GLU A 584 -14.72 14.07 43.06
CA GLU A 584 -15.57 14.98 43.83
C GLU A 584 -14.78 15.66 44.98
N PRO A 585 -13.81 16.56 44.69
CA PRO A 585 -12.96 17.19 45.71
C PRO A 585 -13.76 17.80 46.85
N SER A 586 -13.40 17.55 48.11
CA SER A 586 -14.03 18.21 49.25
C SER A 586 -13.82 19.72 49.23
N LEU A 587 -14.82 20.49 49.66
CA LEU A 587 -14.64 21.92 49.96
C LEU A 587 -13.90 22.06 51.29
N ASP A 588 -12.89 22.92 51.34
CA ASP A 588 -12.21 23.24 52.60
C ASP A 588 -12.97 24.29 53.42
N ASP A 589 -12.51 24.57 54.64
CA ASP A 589 -13.16 25.53 55.54
C ASP A 589 -13.21 26.95 54.95
N LYS A 590 -12.21 27.33 54.14
CA LYS A 590 -12.17 28.66 53.50
C LYS A 590 -13.18 28.75 52.37
N ASP A 591 -13.34 27.67 51.60
CA ASP A 591 -14.36 27.56 50.57
C ASP A 591 -15.77 27.69 51.16
N LEU A 592 -16.02 26.99 52.27
CA LEU A 592 -17.31 27.05 52.97
C LEU A 592 -17.58 28.44 53.57
N GLU A 593 -16.57 29.09 54.16
CA GLU A 593 -16.67 30.46 54.67
C GLU A 593 -16.95 31.46 53.54
N TYR A 594 -16.22 31.34 52.43
CA TYR A 594 -16.41 32.21 51.27
C TYR A 594 -17.80 32.04 50.66
N ILE A 595 -18.27 30.81 50.43
CA ILE A 595 -19.64 30.55 49.95
C ILE A 595 -20.66 31.09 50.95
N GLY A 596 -20.45 30.88 52.26
CA GLY A 596 -21.31 31.37 53.33
C GLY A 596 -21.48 32.89 53.32
N SER A 597 -20.43 33.63 52.94
CA SER A 597 -20.47 35.09 52.81
C SER A 597 -21.34 35.60 51.65
N LYS A 598 -21.64 34.76 50.65
CA LYS A 598 -22.36 35.13 49.41
C LYS A 598 -23.88 35.01 49.51
N LYS A 599 -24.44 35.07 50.72
CA LYS A 599 -25.88 35.03 50.94
C LYS A 599 -26.59 36.21 50.25
N MET A 600 -27.69 35.92 49.55
CA MET A 600 -28.53 36.95 48.92
C MET A 600 -29.09 37.93 49.97
N GLN A 601 -28.96 39.23 49.68
CA GLN A 601 -29.52 40.31 50.47
C GLN A 601 -30.75 40.85 49.73
N ASP A 602 -31.95 40.67 50.30
CA ASP A 602 -33.22 41.00 49.65
C ASP A 602 -34.06 41.94 50.52
N GLU A 603 -34.09 43.23 50.19
CA GLU A 603 -34.93 44.24 50.87
C GLU A 603 -36.42 44.10 50.52
N THR A 604 -36.75 43.39 49.44
CA THR A 604 -38.13 43.13 49.04
C THR A 604 -38.78 42.07 49.93
N GLY A 605 -37.99 41.11 50.42
CA GLY A 605 -38.42 40.00 51.26
C GLY A 605 -39.18 38.89 50.52
N VAL A 606 -39.27 38.96 49.18
CA VAL A 606 -40.11 38.09 48.36
C VAL A 606 -39.38 37.50 47.14
N CYS A 607 -38.05 37.60 47.09
CA CYS A 607 -37.25 37.05 45.99
C CYS A 607 -36.81 35.59 46.22
N LYS A 608 -36.73 34.82 45.12
CA LYS A 608 -36.07 33.51 45.09
C LYS A 608 -35.08 33.45 43.94
N ILE A 609 -33.88 32.94 44.20
CA ILE A 609 -32.82 32.78 43.18
C ILE A 609 -32.84 31.39 42.53
N SER A 610 -32.45 31.30 41.26
CA SER A 610 -32.18 30.08 40.50
C SER A 610 -31.08 30.34 39.47
N ILE A 611 -30.36 29.30 39.08
CA ILE A 611 -29.37 29.35 38.00
C ILE A 611 -29.86 28.54 36.80
N VAL A 612 -29.57 29.02 35.59
CA VAL A 612 -29.75 28.29 34.33
C VAL A 612 -28.35 27.95 33.81
N LEU A 613 -28.15 26.67 33.53
CA LEU A 613 -26.85 26.12 33.14
C LEU A 613 -26.78 26.02 31.60
N ASN A 614 -26.57 27.16 30.95
CA ASN A 614 -26.30 27.23 29.51
C ASN A 614 -24.77 27.21 29.27
N SER A 615 -24.33 27.55 28.04
CA SER A 615 -22.91 27.81 27.78
C SER A 615 -22.35 28.93 28.66
N ARG A 616 -23.20 29.91 29.00
CA ARG A 616 -22.96 30.91 30.04
C ARG A 616 -23.95 30.70 31.19
N THR A 617 -23.59 31.08 32.41
CA THR A 617 -24.53 30.99 33.54
C THR A 617 -25.53 32.14 33.45
N ASP A 618 -26.83 31.85 33.55
CA ASP A 618 -27.86 32.88 33.74
C ASP A 618 -28.44 32.78 35.15
N ILE A 619 -28.72 33.92 35.80
CA ILE A 619 -29.39 33.96 37.10
C ILE A 619 -30.82 34.46 36.93
N ARG A 620 -31.77 33.70 37.49
CA ARG A 620 -33.18 34.08 37.58
C ARG A 620 -33.52 34.49 39.00
N ILE A 621 -34.04 35.70 39.17
CA ILE A 621 -34.63 36.21 40.40
C ILE A 621 -36.15 36.18 40.25
N TYR A 622 -36.77 35.13 40.78
CA TYR A 622 -38.22 35.03 40.86
C TYR A 622 -38.74 36.05 41.88
N TYR A 623 -39.73 36.83 41.46
CA TYR A 623 -40.26 37.96 42.21
C TYR A 623 -41.79 37.89 42.25
N SER A 624 -42.37 37.83 43.45
CA SER A 624 -43.83 37.72 43.63
C SER A 624 -44.53 39.05 43.92
N GLY A 625 -43.85 40.19 43.80
CA GLY A 625 -44.47 41.52 43.90
C GLY A 625 -45.11 42.01 42.59
N GLU A 626 -45.58 43.25 42.55
CA GLU A 626 -46.37 43.79 41.42
C GLU A 626 -45.50 44.35 40.29
N GLU A 627 -44.29 44.78 40.60
CA GLU A 627 -43.34 45.44 39.72
C GLU A 627 -42.91 44.52 38.57
N ASN A 628 -42.91 45.06 37.36
CA ASN A 628 -42.56 44.31 36.13
C ASN A 628 -41.20 44.75 35.54
N THR A 629 -40.51 45.67 36.20
CA THR A 629 -39.20 46.18 35.78
C THR A 629 -38.25 46.28 36.96
N ALA A 630 -36.98 45.98 36.73
CA ALA A 630 -35.89 46.16 37.69
C ALA A 630 -34.78 47.00 37.04
N LYS A 631 -34.04 47.79 37.82
CA LYS A 631 -32.81 48.44 37.34
C LYS A 631 -31.58 47.58 37.65
N TYR A 632 -30.69 47.45 36.67
CA TYR A 632 -29.37 46.86 36.79
C TYR A 632 -28.33 47.83 36.22
N GLY A 633 -27.67 48.60 37.09
CA GLY A 633 -26.93 49.79 36.66
C GLY A 633 -27.84 50.75 35.89
N ASP A 634 -27.42 51.16 34.70
CA ASP A 634 -28.22 52.03 33.81
C ASP A 634 -29.25 51.26 32.96
N ARG A 635 -29.25 49.91 33.03
CA ARG A 635 -30.16 49.07 32.24
C ARG A 635 -31.46 48.84 32.99
N THR A 636 -32.58 48.86 32.24
CA THR A 636 -33.88 48.41 32.73
C THR A 636 -34.14 46.99 32.25
N ILE A 637 -34.40 46.07 33.17
CA ILE A 637 -34.70 44.66 32.91
C ILE A 637 -36.20 44.47 33.06
N THR A 638 -36.84 43.91 32.04
CA THR A 638 -38.27 43.58 32.07
C THR A 638 -38.45 42.16 32.60
N ALA A 639 -39.41 41.97 33.50
CA ALA A 639 -39.72 40.66 34.04
C ALA A 639 -40.28 39.73 32.96
N GLN A 640 -39.83 38.49 32.98
CA GLN A 640 -40.37 37.39 32.19
C GLN A 640 -41.30 36.53 33.06
N GLN A 641 -42.11 35.68 32.43
CA GLN A 641 -43.04 34.78 33.11
C GLN A 641 -42.81 33.34 32.63
N ASN A 642 -42.68 32.40 33.56
CA ASN A 642 -42.72 30.97 33.26
C ASN A 642 -43.63 30.24 34.26
N ALA A 643 -43.62 28.90 34.23
CA ALA A 643 -44.42 28.04 35.11
C ALA A 643 -44.13 28.22 36.61
N ASN A 644 -42.93 28.68 36.97
CA ASN A 644 -42.48 28.88 38.36
C ASN A 644 -42.74 30.30 38.88
N GLY A 645 -43.25 31.20 38.03
CA GLY A 645 -43.62 32.57 38.38
C GLY A 645 -42.94 33.63 37.52
N LYS A 646 -43.15 34.88 37.92
CA LYS A 646 -42.51 36.06 37.33
C LYS A 646 -41.06 36.14 37.79
N TYR A 647 -40.12 36.44 36.89
CA TYR A 647 -38.70 36.56 37.21
C TYR A 647 -37.98 37.63 36.40
N PHE A 648 -36.90 38.15 36.97
CA PHE A 648 -35.89 38.93 36.26
C PHE A 648 -34.71 38.02 35.94
N GLU A 649 -34.17 38.10 34.72
CA GLU A 649 -33.07 37.26 34.25
C GLU A 649 -31.83 38.10 33.97
N ILE A 650 -30.71 37.68 34.55
CA ILE A 650 -29.38 38.23 34.27
C ILE A 650 -28.62 37.18 33.50
N THR A 651 -28.34 37.48 32.24
CA THR A 651 -27.73 36.53 31.32
C THR A 651 -26.22 36.71 31.21
N SER A 652 -25.53 35.67 30.74
CA SER A 652 -24.12 35.73 30.34
C SER A 652 -23.12 36.01 31.47
N ILE A 653 -23.29 35.34 32.61
CA ILE A 653 -22.35 35.42 33.73
C ILE A 653 -21.24 34.39 33.52
N GLY A 654 -20.00 34.87 33.39
CA GLY A 654 -18.83 34.02 33.23
C GLY A 654 -18.46 33.27 34.51
N ALA A 655 -17.78 32.13 34.35
CA ALA A 655 -17.37 31.27 35.48
C ALA A 655 -16.52 31.99 36.53
N ASN A 656 -15.56 32.80 36.06
CA ASN A 656 -14.71 33.68 36.85
C ASN A 656 -15.47 34.79 37.60
N GLN A 657 -16.73 35.07 37.23
CA GLN A 657 -17.60 36.09 37.82
C GLN A 657 -18.67 35.49 38.75
N HIS A 658 -18.67 34.18 38.99
CA HIS A 658 -19.71 33.53 39.81
C HIS A 658 -19.88 34.18 41.21
N GLY A 659 -18.79 34.72 41.78
CA GLY A 659 -18.79 35.39 43.07
C GLY A 659 -19.00 36.90 43.04
N ASP A 660 -19.11 37.51 41.85
CA ASP A 660 -19.22 38.96 41.68
C ASP A 660 -20.67 39.40 41.96
N GLU A 661 -20.82 40.43 42.79
CA GLU A 661 -22.13 40.87 43.26
C GLU A 661 -22.88 41.68 42.20
N ILE A 662 -24.16 41.37 42.07
CA ILE A 662 -25.13 41.98 41.17
C ILE A 662 -26.23 42.58 42.05
N THR A 663 -26.53 43.85 41.86
CA THR A 663 -27.61 44.54 42.58
C THR A 663 -28.74 44.91 41.61
N LEU A 664 -29.94 44.41 41.88
CA LEU A 664 -31.18 44.84 41.23
C LEU A 664 -31.94 45.80 42.12
N GLU A 665 -32.48 46.87 41.53
CA GLU A 665 -33.43 47.75 42.21
C GLU A 665 -34.85 47.48 41.67
N ILE A 666 -35.72 46.98 42.54
CA ILE A 666 -37.12 46.61 42.22
C ILE A 666 -38.02 47.45 43.14
N GLY A 667 -38.83 48.34 42.55
CA GLY A 667 -39.74 49.20 43.34
C GLY A 667 -39.01 50.09 44.37
N GLY A 668 -37.77 50.51 44.09
CA GLY A 668 -36.95 51.32 44.99
C GLY A 668 -36.25 50.53 46.12
N LYS A 669 -36.36 49.20 46.12
CA LYS A 669 -35.70 48.29 47.06
C LYS A 669 -34.58 47.52 46.38
N LYS A 670 -33.48 47.27 47.09
CA LYS A 670 -32.30 46.57 46.55
C LYS A 670 -32.34 45.07 46.81
N VAL A 671 -31.91 44.32 45.80
CA VAL A 671 -31.69 42.87 45.87
C VAL A 671 -30.28 42.61 45.36
N THR A 672 -29.36 42.27 46.27
CA THR A 672 -27.95 41.98 45.97
C THR A 672 -27.68 40.49 46.04
N PHE A 673 -27.12 39.91 44.98
CA PHE A 673 -26.87 38.48 44.83
C PHE A 673 -25.70 38.22 43.87
N CYS A 674 -25.23 36.98 43.82
CA CYS A 674 -24.36 36.47 42.77
C CYS A 674 -24.73 35.01 42.45
N ALA A 675 -24.02 34.36 41.52
CA ALA A 675 -24.29 32.96 41.22
C ALA A 675 -24.07 32.06 42.45
N LEU A 676 -23.08 32.40 43.28
CA LEU A 676 -22.81 31.69 44.53
C LEU A 676 -23.90 31.86 45.59
N SER A 677 -24.79 32.86 45.48
CA SER A 677 -25.96 32.97 46.37
C SER A 677 -26.92 31.80 46.21
N TYR A 678 -27.02 31.21 45.02
CA TYR A 678 -27.78 29.98 44.81
C TYR A 678 -27.06 28.77 45.43
N VAL A 679 -25.75 28.65 45.18
CA VAL A 679 -24.90 27.58 45.75
C VAL A 679 -25.00 27.57 47.28
N GLN A 680 -24.81 28.74 47.91
CA GLN A 680 -24.93 28.92 49.34
C GLN A 680 -26.29 28.44 49.87
N ARG A 681 -27.39 28.82 49.20
CA ARG A 681 -28.73 28.39 49.59
C ARG A 681 -28.91 26.87 49.50
N VAL A 682 -28.39 26.23 48.45
CA VAL A 682 -28.52 24.79 48.23
C VAL A 682 -27.67 23.99 49.22
N LEU A 683 -26.42 24.40 49.45
CA LEU A 683 -25.52 23.69 50.36
C LEU A 683 -25.98 23.77 51.82
N ASN A 684 -26.59 24.88 52.24
CA ASN A 684 -27.12 25.08 53.60
C ASN A 684 -28.53 24.52 53.81
N ASN A 685 -29.14 23.88 52.82
CA ASN A 685 -30.45 23.26 52.98
C ASN A 685 -30.29 21.85 53.59
N ASP A 686 -30.95 21.57 54.72
CA ASP A 686 -30.84 20.28 55.42
C ASP A 686 -31.55 19.11 54.72
N ASP A 687 -32.31 19.38 53.64
CA ASP A 687 -32.98 18.34 52.85
C ASP A 687 -31.94 17.40 52.20
N THR A 688 -32.05 16.11 52.52
CA THR A 688 -31.15 15.06 52.02
C THR A 688 -31.56 14.57 50.63
N SER A 689 -32.79 14.86 50.17
CA SER A 689 -33.29 14.45 48.86
C SER A 689 -32.66 15.23 47.69
N ILE A 690 -32.01 16.36 47.97
CA ILE A 690 -31.32 17.21 46.99
C ILE A 690 -29.81 16.96 46.93
N SER A 691 -29.35 15.78 47.36
CA SER A 691 -27.93 15.42 47.42
C SER A 691 -27.20 15.59 46.07
N ASP A 692 -27.85 15.22 44.97
CA ASP A 692 -27.27 15.37 43.63
C ASP A 692 -27.19 16.84 43.19
N VAL A 693 -28.15 17.67 43.60
CA VAL A 693 -28.11 19.13 43.38
C VAL A 693 -26.99 19.76 44.21
N LYS A 694 -26.75 19.28 45.44
CA LYS A 694 -25.62 19.71 46.28
C LYS A 694 -24.28 19.38 45.62
N LYS A 695 -24.12 18.18 45.06
CA LYS A 695 -22.93 17.79 44.29
C LYS A 695 -22.73 18.68 43.07
N LEU A 696 -23.79 18.95 42.31
CA LEU A 696 -23.72 19.83 41.15
C LEU A 696 -23.31 21.26 41.54
N CYS A 697 -23.86 21.80 42.63
CA CYS A 697 -23.51 23.13 43.15
C CYS A 697 -22.04 23.19 43.63
N LYS A 698 -21.55 22.09 44.22
CA LYS A 698 -20.15 21.95 44.64
C LYS A 698 -19.21 21.98 43.43
N MET A 699 -19.50 21.23 42.38
CA MET A 699 -18.69 21.25 41.14
C MET A 699 -18.77 22.60 40.42
N PHE A 700 -19.96 23.20 40.36
CA PHE A 700 -20.17 24.54 39.80
C PHE A 700 -19.32 25.61 40.52
N TYR A 701 -19.23 25.52 41.86
CA TYR A 701 -18.36 26.40 42.65
C TYR A 701 -16.89 26.17 42.33
N LEU A 702 -16.42 24.92 42.35
CA LEU A 702 -15.00 24.59 42.09
C LEU A 702 -14.56 25.03 40.69
N TYR A 703 -15.43 24.86 39.68
CA TYR A 703 -15.19 25.38 38.34
C TYR A 703 -15.07 26.91 38.34
N GLY A 704 -16.00 27.62 38.98
CA GLY A 704 -15.93 29.09 39.08
C GLY A 704 -14.69 29.60 39.81
N LYS A 705 -14.29 28.92 40.89
CA LYS A 705 -13.06 29.20 41.66
C LYS A 705 -11.82 29.05 40.76
N ALA A 706 -11.66 27.90 40.11
CA ALA A 706 -10.53 27.66 39.22
C ALA A 706 -10.50 28.64 38.04
N ALA A 707 -11.66 29.01 37.49
CA ALA A 707 -11.76 29.98 36.40
C ALA A 707 -11.33 31.39 36.85
N LYS A 708 -11.66 31.78 38.08
CA LYS A 708 -11.21 33.05 38.66
C LYS A 708 -9.69 33.05 38.89
N GLU A 709 -9.16 32.00 39.52
CA GLU A 709 -7.73 31.85 39.81
C GLU A 709 -6.87 31.86 38.53
N TYR A 710 -7.34 31.22 37.46
CA TYR A 710 -6.67 31.26 36.16
C TYR A 710 -6.75 32.64 35.50
N LYS A 711 -7.90 33.32 35.56
CA LYS A 711 -7.99 34.69 35.04
C LYS A 711 -7.05 35.64 35.78
N ASP A 712 -7.03 35.57 37.11
CA ASP A 712 -6.21 36.45 37.93
C ASP A 712 -4.71 36.25 37.61
N SER A 713 -4.28 35.02 37.29
CA SER A 713 -2.90 34.77 36.87
C SER A 713 -2.50 35.38 35.54
N LEU A 714 -3.44 35.52 34.59
CA LEU A 714 -3.18 36.18 33.30
C LEU A 714 -3.02 37.70 33.43
N THR A 715 -3.40 38.28 34.58
CA THR A 715 -3.28 39.71 34.87
C THR A 715 -2.10 40.05 35.78
N GLU A 716 -1.44 39.04 36.36
CA GLU A 716 -0.25 39.19 37.22
C GLU A 716 1.09 39.10 36.45
N GLU A 717 1.08 38.54 35.22
CA GLU A 717 2.16 38.63 34.23
C GLU A 717 2.01 39.88 33.35
#